data_AF-A0A947JMA6-F1
#
_entry.id   AF-A0A947JMA6-F1
#
_cell.length_a   1.000
_cell.length_b   1.000
_cell.length_c   1.000
_cell.angle_alpha   90.00
_cell.angle_beta   90.00
_cell.angle_gamma   90.00
#
_symmetry.space_group_name_H-M   'P 1'
#
loop_
_entity.id
_entity.type
_entity.pdbx_description
1 polymer ?
#
loop_
_entity_poly.entity_id
_entity_poly.type
_entity_poly.pdbx_seq_one_letter_code
_entity_poly.pdbx_strand_id
1 'polypeptide(L)'
;MKIVDWILMCSLLIVIGSVVWVVIYSRKKSRGRDLAEQLPNDENEKASQPEGTLQSGQDINTVKEDLGQLEKEISIRTVIEEECKTEQGTIAIPEEGNIKEEVDSREVSGERRASPDKRGGRSRSSANHDRQKEKNTNSFRLKPEIICWKKERQWMLAVEIPEEISSIQGLEVIEEGLCLLQDEATEDRWCLREALSSHVVVCWENNEVEILSGKEEYLLFKLNGWGSGRRVRYPSAGLYLVMALDSWERDEKLSGLPPVTPEPVSIKNCRAHYFDIQKDNGSRIVFHKPDGTPFEIKPNAPQFEVAGNQLLDACEDKGPLFGSGLLKIRLLGGLTWRNIQTIVVGEEGGGKGKWRTFFSPNQELIEQDMFKITSRKGGWYFLRFYDENDDLVESLDFRFIGGLKDIKMQQPSPFPPESGHGVVFIDLFHESDCHIQAIDNSEGNMMIKRQNNKTILTIPPNPTRDKTCWLVGSNDGLQVEVVILAERVWWMVAEESKIPSHWEDKRLILVRDEFTAISQKAIWIKLPKSRWTNAISVGFEQRRSRRYDLKVIENTVAIPLRDFADSQEVADRMREYSLKIWITINDKMIEGAVAIIPANPPDPSRLAKKQNEPERLFVNLAGVSVPRLCGVLTKLRKVTHGPLRLLIKEVRHKYFKRRRRHRAKPEEFIKQALCVIAFYFEINEDRGHKIVGPKKRWIDRAHRARNEFPEVINRLRNRYEELKVGNAYGGCCNMRDEAQKQ
;
A
#
# COMPACT_ATOMS: atom_id res chain seq x y z
N MET A 1 44.07 25.09 -13.08
CA MET A 1 44.04 24.13 -11.94
C MET A 1 44.72 22.86 -12.40
N LYS A 2 45.79 22.45 -11.71
CA LYS A 2 46.55 21.24 -12.06
C LYS A 2 45.87 20.04 -11.40
N ILE A 3 46.02 18.84 -11.98
CA ILE A 3 45.48 17.56 -11.45
C ILE A 3 45.81 17.38 -9.96
N VAL A 4 46.95 17.91 -9.51
CA VAL A 4 47.39 17.93 -8.11
C VAL A 4 46.42 18.67 -7.19
N ASP A 5 45.82 19.78 -7.64
CA ASP A 5 44.85 20.56 -6.85
C ASP A 5 43.53 19.79 -6.65
N TRP A 6 43.15 18.98 -7.64
CA TRP A 6 41.93 18.15 -7.58
C TRP A 6 42.10 16.97 -6.63
N ILE A 7 43.26 16.30 -6.66
CA ILE A 7 43.59 15.22 -5.73
C ILE A 7 43.67 15.72 -4.28
N LEU A 8 44.23 16.91 -4.05
CA LEU A 8 44.26 17.56 -2.74
C LEU A 8 42.85 17.91 -2.24
N MET A 9 41.96 18.39 -3.12
CA MET A 9 40.56 18.64 -2.75
C MET A 9 39.81 17.35 -2.40
N CYS A 10 39.95 16.28 -3.19
CA CYS A 10 39.31 15.00 -2.91
C CYS A 10 39.80 14.40 -1.58
N SER A 11 41.11 14.48 -1.33
CA SER A 11 41.70 13.99 -0.07
C SER A 11 41.20 14.79 1.14
N LEU A 12 41.08 16.12 1.01
CA LEU A 12 40.55 16.98 2.06
C LEU A 12 39.07 16.66 2.36
N LEU A 13 38.26 16.40 1.34
CA LEU A 13 36.85 16.04 1.50
C LEU A 13 36.67 14.69 2.22
N ILE A 14 37.52 13.70 1.94
CA ILE A 14 37.50 12.39 2.62
C ILE A 14 37.85 12.55 4.11
N VAL A 15 38.86 13.37 4.44
CA VAL A 15 39.25 13.63 5.83
C VAL A 15 38.14 14.36 6.58
N ILE A 16 37.52 15.38 5.97
CA ILE A 16 36.40 16.11 6.58
C ILE A 16 35.20 15.18 6.81
N GLY A 17 34.85 14.33 5.83
CA GLY A 17 33.78 13.36 5.97
C GLY A 17 34.02 12.37 7.12
N SER A 18 35.25 11.89 7.26
CA SER A 18 35.65 10.96 8.32
C SER A 18 35.56 11.61 9.71
N VAL A 19 36.01 12.86 9.85
CA VAL A 19 35.94 13.60 11.13
C VAL A 19 34.48 13.89 11.53
N VAL A 20 33.64 14.30 10.58
CA VAL A 20 32.22 14.54 10.82
C VAL A 20 31.51 13.25 11.26
N TRP A 21 31.83 12.12 10.63
CA TRP A 21 31.27 10.82 10.99
C TRP A 21 31.66 10.39 12.41
N VAL A 22 32.94 10.56 12.80
CA VAL A 22 33.42 10.27 14.16
C VAL A 22 32.76 11.17 15.21
N VAL A 23 32.53 12.46 14.90
CA VAL A 23 31.84 13.40 15.80
C VAL A 23 30.37 13.03 15.97
N ILE A 24 29.67 12.65 14.88
CA ILE A 24 28.27 12.22 14.93
C ILE A 24 28.14 10.90 15.71
N TYR A 25 29.04 9.93 15.45
CA TYR A 25 29.05 8.65 16.15
C TYR A 25 29.34 8.82 17.65
N SER A 26 30.28 9.70 18.02
CA SER A 26 30.61 10.00 19.41
C SER A 26 29.47 10.72 20.15
N ARG A 27 28.75 11.64 19.49
CA ARG A 27 27.56 12.29 20.06
C ARG A 27 26.37 11.35 20.25
N LYS A 28 26.25 10.32 19.41
CA LYS A 28 25.19 9.29 19.55
C LYS A 28 25.50 8.34 20.71
N LYS A 29 26.79 8.08 20.99
CA LYS A 29 27.25 7.24 22.11
C LYS A 29 27.24 7.95 23.47
N SER A 30 27.32 9.28 23.52
CA SER A 30 27.20 10.04 24.78
C SER A 30 25.73 10.20 25.23
N ARG A 31 24.79 10.40 24.30
CA ARG A 31 23.35 10.48 24.63
C ARG A 31 22.73 9.18 25.18
N GLY A 32 23.39 8.03 24.97
CA GLY A 32 22.96 6.75 25.55
C GLY A 32 23.41 6.52 26.99
N ARG A 33 24.31 7.34 27.54
CA ARG A 33 24.81 7.20 28.92
C ARG A 33 24.14 8.15 29.92
N ASP A 34 23.72 9.33 29.48
CA ASP A 34 23.15 10.35 30.37
C ASP A 34 21.68 10.07 30.79
N LEU A 35 21.04 9.02 30.26
CA LEU A 35 19.65 8.62 30.59
C LEU A 35 19.57 7.44 31.59
N ALA A 36 20.71 6.91 32.03
CA ALA A 36 20.77 5.78 32.97
C ALA A 36 21.16 6.17 34.41
N GLU A 37 21.37 7.46 34.70
CA GLU A 37 21.98 7.92 35.97
C GLU A 37 21.13 8.94 36.75
N GLN A 38 19.81 8.93 36.59
CA GLN A 38 18.89 9.71 37.44
C GLN A 38 17.72 8.87 37.95
N LEU A 39 17.99 8.03 38.96
CA LEU A 39 17.00 7.58 39.93
C LEU A 39 17.60 7.82 41.33
N PRO A 40 16.94 8.59 42.21
CA PRO A 40 17.43 8.79 43.57
C PRO A 40 17.06 7.60 44.46
N ASN A 41 18.07 7.07 45.16
CA ASN A 41 17.89 6.29 46.38
C ASN A 41 17.46 7.23 47.50
N ASP A 42 16.37 6.92 48.17
CA ASP A 42 16.12 7.37 49.55
C ASP A 42 15.46 6.23 50.34
N GLU A 43 16.27 5.61 51.19
CA GLU A 43 15.84 4.90 52.40
C GLU A 43 15.94 5.88 53.58
N ASN A 44 14.84 6.14 54.30
CA ASN A 44 14.68 5.82 55.74
C ASN A 44 13.60 6.64 56.48
N GLU A 45 12.95 5.93 57.40
CA GLU A 45 12.34 6.31 58.68
C GLU A 45 10.80 6.30 58.86
N LYS A 46 10.41 5.29 59.67
CA LYS A 46 9.56 5.32 60.88
C LYS A 46 8.03 5.35 60.76
N ALA A 47 7.50 4.17 61.10
CA ALA A 47 6.59 3.90 62.23
C ALA A 47 5.30 4.72 62.37
N SER A 48 4.17 4.06 62.05
CA SER A 48 2.98 4.04 62.91
C SER A 48 1.95 3.04 62.36
N GLN A 49 1.57 2.05 63.18
CA GLN A 49 0.31 1.31 63.04
C GLN A 49 -0.88 2.29 63.23
N PRO A 50 -2.08 2.01 62.70
CA PRO A 50 -3.00 1.13 63.44
C PRO A 50 -3.72 0.09 62.57
N GLU A 51 -4.29 -0.87 63.29
CA GLU A 51 -5.18 -1.95 62.88
C GLU A 51 -6.38 -1.48 62.04
N GLY A 52 -6.86 -2.34 61.13
CA GLY A 52 -8.06 -2.09 60.34
C GLY A 52 -8.42 -3.19 59.36
N THR A 53 -8.91 -4.30 59.91
CA THR A 53 -10.02 -5.16 59.46
C THR A 53 -10.29 -5.39 57.96
N LEU A 54 -10.35 -6.69 57.61
CA LEU A 54 -11.04 -7.29 56.46
C LEU A 54 -12.21 -6.47 55.89
N GLN A 55 -12.22 -6.29 54.56
CA GLN A 55 -13.38 -6.65 53.75
C GLN A 55 -12.97 -7.01 52.33
N SER A 56 -13.06 -8.31 52.07
CA SER A 56 -13.05 -8.98 50.79
C SER A 56 -14.44 -8.90 50.17
N GLY A 57 -14.50 -8.78 48.84
CA GLY A 57 -15.57 -9.39 48.06
C GLY A 57 -16.47 -8.42 47.31
N GLN A 58 -16.09 -8.09 46.08
CA GLN A 58 -16.97 -7.85 44.94
C GLN A 58 -16.06 -7.57 43.73
N ASP A 59 -15.80 -8.59 42.90
CA ASP A 59 -15.41 -8.47 41.47
C ASP A 59 -15.03 -9.83 40.82
N ILE A 60 -15.66 -10.94 41.24
CA ILE A 60 -15.45 -12.28 40.62
C ILE A 60 -16.72 -12.80 39.91
N ASN A 61 -17.88 -12.15 40.07
CA ASN A 61 -19.13 -12.64 39.49
C ASN A 61 -19.34 -12.23 38.03
N THR A 62 -18.81 -11.08 37.60
CA THR A 62 -19.00 -10.58 36.22
C THR A 62 -18.23 -11.39 35.17
N VAL A 63 -17.07 -11.95 35.53
CA VAL A 63 -16.25 -12.74 34.59
C VAL A 63 -16.79 -14.17 34.40
N LYS A 64 -17.56 -14.71 35.34
CA LYS A 64 -18.18 -16.03 35.22
C LYS A 64 -19.45 -16.02 34.37
N GLU A 65 -20.19 -14.91 34.33
CA GLU A 65 -21.40 -14.80 33.51
C GLU A 65 -21.07 -14.69 32.01
N ASP A 66 -19.98 -14.02 31.65
CA ASP A 66 -19.53 -13.89 30.25
C ASP A 66 -18.98 -15.21 29.68
N LEU A 67 -18.30 -16.03 30.49
CA LEU A 67 -17.84 -17.37 30.09
C LEU A 67 -19.02 -18.35 29.90
N GLY A 68 -20.07 -18.23 30.71
CA GLY A 68 -21.26 -19.09 30.61
C GLY A 68 -22.14 -18.79 29.38
N GLN A 69 -22.15 -17.56 28.88
CA GLN A 69 -22.85 -17.22 27.63
C GLN A 69 -22.10 -17.76 26.39
N LEU A 70 -20.76 -17.76 26.43
CA LEU A 70 -19.93 -18.26 25.33
C LEU A 70 -20.03 -19.78 25.14
N GLU A 71 -20.14 -20.55 26.25
CA GLU A 71 -20.34 -22.01 26.17
C GLU A 71 -21.72 -22.39 25.61
N LYS A 72 -22.76 -21.59 25.88
CA LYS A 72 -24.10 -21.80 25.29
C LYS A 72 -24.13 -21.50 23.80
N GLU A 73 -23.38 -20.50 23.33
CA GLU A 73 -23.34 -20.14 21.90
C GLU A 73 -22.56 -21.16 21.07
N ILE A 74 -21.54 -21.80 21.64
CA ILE A 74 -20.78 -22.89 21.01
C ILE A 74 -21.63 -24.17 20.90
N SER A 75 -22.48 -24.46 21.89
CA SER A 75 -23.36 -25.63 21.86
C SER A 75 -24.51 -25.52 20.84
N ILE A 76 -24.92 -24.31 20.46
CA ILE A 76 -25.98 -24.10 19.45
C ILE A 76 -25.44 -24.29 18.03
N ARG A 77 -24.16 -23.95 17.79
CA ARG A 77 -23.53 -24.16 16.47
C ARG A 77 -23.26 -25.63 16.15
N THR A 78 -22.99 -26.46 17.15
CA THR A 78 -22.74 -27.90 16.96
C THR A 78 -23.99 -28.68 16.54
N VAL A 79 -25.19 -28.20 16.90
CA VAL A 79 -26.47 -28.83 16.51
C VAL A 79 -26.86 -28.50 15.07
N ILE A 80 -26.44 -27.34 14.54
CA ILE A 80 -26.75 -26.92 13.16
C ILE A 80 -25.87 -27.65 12.12
N GLU A 81 -24.68 -28.13 12.50
CA GLU A 81 -23.80 -28.88 11.61
C GLU A 81 -24.15 -30.37 11.47
N GLU A 82 -24.98 -30.93 12.37
CA GLU A 82 -25.44 -32.33 12.25
C GLU A 82 -26.71 -32.49 11.38
N GLU A 83 -27.49 -31.43 11.13
CA GLU A 83 -28.68 -31.49 10.27
C GLU A 83 -28.39 -31.32 8.76
N CYS A 84 -27.13 -31.08 8.36
CA CYS A 84 -26.77 -30.86 6.95
C CYS A 84 -26.20 -32.12 6.24
N LYS A 85 -26.36 -33.31 6.83
CA LYS A 85 -25.89 -34.61 6.27
C LYS A 85 -27.03 -35.59 5.97
N THR A 86 -28.03 -35.17 5.21
CA THR A 86 -28.91 -36.13 4.52
C THR A 86 -29.53 -35.49 3.29
N GLU A 87 -28.83 -35.55 2.16
CA GLU A 87 -29.40 -35.46 0.81
C GLU A 87 -28.29 -35.74 -0.22
N GLN A 88 -27.98 -37.04 -0.44
CA GLN A 88 -27.25 -37.48 -1.64
C GLN A 88 -28.25 -38.07 -2.61
N GLY A 89 -28.72 -37.23 -3.53
CA GLY A 89 -29.50 -37.62 -4.69
C GLY A 89 -28.59 -38.23 -5.76
N THR A 90 -28.92 -39.47 -6.13
CA THR A 90 -28.34 -40.24 -7.24
C THR A 90 -28.67 -39.56 -8.58
N ILE A 91 -27.65 -39.23 -9.38
CA ILE A 91 -27.84 -38.86 -10.79
C ILE A 91 -27.00 -39.79 -11.65
N ALA A 92 -27.69 -40.52 -12.51
CA ALA A 92 -27.16 -41.43 -13.51
C ALA A 92 -26.51 -40.67 -14.68
N ILE A 93 -25.39 -41.19 -15.18
CA ILE A 93 -24.72 -40.74 -16.40
C ILE A 93 -25.11 -41.72 -17.52
N PRO A 94 -25.53 -41.27 -18.71
CA PRO A 94 -25.75 -42.15 -19.85
C PRO A 94 -24.45 -42.43 -20.61
N GLU A 95 -24.30 -43.69 -20.99
CA GLU A 95 -23.31 -44.20 -21.94
C GLU A 95 -23.61 -43.76 -23.38
N GLU A 96 -22.58 -43.93 -24.23
CA GLU A 96 -22.49 -43.90 -25.71
C GLU A 96 -21.59 -42.76 -26.25
N GLY A 97 -20.63 -42.99 -27.15
CA GLY A 97 -20.42 -44.18 -27.97
C GLY A 97 -19.05 -44.27 -28.64
N ASN A 98 -18.83 -45.49 -29.12
CA ASN A 98 -17.73 -45.97 -29.96
C ASN A 98 -17.59 -45.19 -31.27
N ILE A 99 -16.35 -44.81 -31.60
CA ILE A 99 -15.90 -44.74 -33.00
C ILE A 99 -14.58 -45.50 -33.09
N LYS A 100 -14.61 -46.59 -33.88
CA LYS A 100 -13.46 -47.33 -34.40
C LYS A 100 -12.83 -46.50 -35.51
N GLU A 101 -11.51 -46.36 -35.51
CA GLU A 101 -10.74 -46.26 -36.74
C GLU A 101 -9.48 -47.13 -36.65
N GLU A 102 -9.17 -47.69 -37.81
CA GLU A 102 -8.43 -48.91 -38.08
C GLU A 102 -7.16 -48.52 -38.86
N VAL A 103 -6.01 -49.05 -38.42
CA VAL A 103 -4.85 -49.48 -39.23
C VAL A 103 -4.20 -48.46 -40.19
N ASP A 104 -2.95 -48.10 -39.90
CA ASP A 104 -1.87 -48.47 -40.84
C ASP A 104 -0.52 -48.62 -40.11
N SER A 105 0.11 -49.77 -40.32
CA SER A 105 1.33 -50.24 -39.69
C SER A 105 2.44 -50.30 -40.73
N ARG A 106 3.54 -49.57 -40.52
CA ARG A 106 4.81 -49.83 -41.21
C ARG A 106 5.85 -50.34 -40.23
N GLU A 107 6.14 -51.63 -40.39
CA GLU A 107 7.29 -52.34 -39.86
C GLU A 107 8.59 -51.75 -40.41
N VAL A 108 9.56 -51.49 -39.53
CA VAL A 108 10.98 -51.61 -39.87
C VAL A 108 11.67 -52.38 -38.74
N SER A 109 12.08 -53.58 -39.11
CA SER A 109 12.86 -54.54 -38.32
C SER A 109 14.28 -54.04 -38.04
N GLY A 110 14.73 -54.18 -36.79
CA GLY A 110 16.13 -54.05 -36.40
C GLY A 110 16.39 -54.80 -35.10
N GLU A 111 16.77 -56.07 -35.23
CA GLU A 111 17.17 -56.97 -34.14
C GLU A 111 18.30 -56.40 -33.26
N ARG A 112 18.23 -56.65 -31.95
CA ARG A 112 19.36 -57.21 -31.17
C ARG A 112 18.93 -57.73 -29.79
N ARG A 113 18.85 -59.06 -29.73
CA ARG A 113 19.26 -60.01 -28.66
C ARG A 113 19.11 -59.59 -27.19
N ALA A 114 18.28 -60.36 -26.48
CA ALA A 114 18.32 -60.52 -25.03
C ALA A 114 19.58 -61.29 -24.59
N SER A 115 20.21 -60.86 -23.49
CA SER A 115 21.40 -61.51 -22.93
C SER A 115 21.07 -62.67 -21.97
N PRO A 116 21.99 -63.65 -21.82
CA PRO A 116 21.74 -64.96 -21.21
C PRO A 116 21.81 -65.00 -19.67
N ASP A 117 21.47 -63.91 -18.97
CA ASP A 117 21.80 -63.74 -17.54
C ASP A 117 20.71 -64.28 -16.58
N LYS A 118 19.71 -65.00 -17.08
CA LYS A 118 18.68 -65.69 -16.28
C LYS A 118 18.90 -67.20 -16.24
N ARG A 119 20.07 -67.65 -15.77
CA ARG A 119 20.30 -69.07 -15.44
C ARG A 119 21.09 -69.20 -14.14
N GLY A 120 20.36 -69.57 -13.07
CA GLY A 120 20.76 -70.49 -12.00
C GLY A 120 22.06 -70.24 -11.21
N GLY A 121 21.96 -70.35 -9.88
CA GLY A 121 23.10 -70.72 -9.04
C GLY A 121 23.29 -69.84 -7.81
N ARG A 122 22.96 -70.41 -6.66
CA ARG A 122 23.35 -69.94 -5.33
C ARG A 122 24.82 -70.32 -5.11
N SER A 123 25.70 -69.37 -4.79
CA SER A 123 26.98 -69.66 -4.13
C SER A 123 27.21 -68.67 -2.98
N ARG A 124 27.55 -69.24 -1.82
CA ARG A 124 28.08 -68.53 -0.65
C ARG A 124 29.60 -68.66 -0.74
N SER A 125 30.34 -67.55 -0.81
CA SER A 125 31.66 -67.34 -0.18
C SER A 125 32.41 -66.17 -0.84
N SER A 126 32.83 -65.23 0.02
CA SER A 126 34.07 -64.45 0.00
C SER A 126 34.83 -64.26 -1.32
N ALA A 127 35.07 -63.00 -1.71
CA ALA A 127 36.39 -62.36 -1.69
C ALA A 127 36.34 -61.03 -2.46
N ASN A 128 37.09 -60.07 -1.94
CA ASN A 128 37.38 -58.77 -2.53
C ASN A 128 37.53 -58.81 -4.06
N HIS A 129 36.73 -58.01 -4.75
CA HIS A 129 37.17 -57.35 -5.97
C HIS A 129 36.37 -56.06 -6.17
N ASP A 130 37.10 -54.96 -6.08
CA ASP A 130 36.78 -53.68 -6.70
C ASP A 130 36.26 -53.91 -8.12
N ARG A 131 34.96 -53.72 -8.28
CA ARG A 131 34.37 -53.36 -9.57
C ARG A 131 33.55 -52.11 -9.33
N GLN A 132 34.24 -50.97 -9.45
CA GLN A 132 33.65 -49.74 -9.94
C GLN A 132 32.91 -50.07 -11.23
N LYS A 133 31.63 -50.45 -11.12
CA LYS A 133 30.66 -50.08 -12.14
C LYS A 133 30.51 -48.58 -11.97
N GLU A 134 31.33 -47.83 -12.69
CA GLU A 134 31.01 -46.47 -13.12
C GLU A 134 29.67 -46.56 -13.84
N LYS A 135 28.59 -46.52 -13.06
CA LYS A 135 27.34 -46.00 -13.57
C LYS A 135 27.73 -44.58 -13.98
N ASN A 136 27.76 -44.32 -15.29
CA ASN A 136 27.51 -43.01 -15.84
C ASN A 136 26.13 -42.57 -15.30
N THR A 137 26.09 -42.17 -14.04
CA THR A 137 25.08 -41.26 -13.55
C THR A 137 25.33 -40.04 -14.39
N ASN A 138 24.52 -39.83 -15.42
CA ASN A 138 24.39 -38.55 -16.09
C ASN A 138 24.18 -37.54 -14.96
N SER A 139 25.28 -36.95 -14.49
CA SER A 139 25.27 -35.98 -13.42
C SER A 139 24.60 -34.79 -14.06
N PHE A 140 23.32 -34.58 -13.73
CA PHE A 140 22.60 -33.40 -14.14
C PHE A 140 23.48 -32.19 -13.84
N ARG A 141 23.91 -31.50 -14.89
CA ARG A 141 24.82 -30.37 -14.76
C ARG A 141 23.94 -29.18 -14.42
N LEU A 142 24.00 -28.73 -13.18
CA LEU A 142 23.33 -27.50 -12.79
C LEU A 142 23.87 -26.38 -13.68
N LYS A 143 22.98 -25.68 -14.39
CA LYS A 143 23.34 -24.62 -15.33
C LYS A 143 23.49 -23.28 -14.58
N PRO A 144 24.44 -22.43 -14.97
CA PRO A 144 24.43 -21.02 -14.57
C PRO A 144 23.10 -20.35 -14.94
N GLU A 145 22.64 -19.42 -14.10
CA GLU A 145 21.35 -18.74 -14.30
C GLU A 145 21.50 -17.22 -14.25
N ILE A 146 20.63 -16.51 -14.96
CA ILE A 146 20.54 -15.05 -14.84
C ILE A 146 19.57 -14.70 -13.74
N ILE A 147 20.05 -13.91 -12.79
CA ILE A 147 19.26 -13.43 -11.66
C ILE A 147 19.31 -11.91 -11.58
N CYS A 148 18.33 -11.35 -10.89
CA CYS A 148 18.34 -9.95 -10.50
C CYS A 148 18.10 -9.80 -9.00
N TRP A 149 18.67 -8.76 -8.40
CA TRP A 149 18.33 -8.37 -7.02
C TRP A 149 18.45 -6.88 -6.81
N LYS A 150 17.78 -6.37 -5.79
CA LYS A 150 17.79 -4.96 -5.44
C LYS A 150 18.96 -4.66 -4.51
N LYS A 151 19.86 -3.78 -4.93
CA LYS A 151 20.95 -3.23 -4.11
C LYS A 151 20.70 -1.72 -3.99
N GLU A 152 20.48 -1.26 -2.76
CA GLU A 152 20.09 0.13 -2.47
C GLU A 152 18.76 0.54 -3.14
N ARG A 153 18.84 1.21 -4.29
CA ARG A 153 17.69 1.68 -5.09
C ARG A 153 17.80 1.28 -6.57
N GLN A 154 18.70 0.36 -6.87
CA GLN A 154 19.00 -0.08 -8.23
C GLN A 154 18.88 -1.60 -8.31
N TRP A 155 18.34 -2.10 -9.41
CA TRP A 155 18.35 -3.52 -9.71
C TRP A 155 19.70 -3.92 -10.30
N MET A 156 20.37 -4.86 -9.65
CA MET A 156 21.58 -5.50 -10.14
C MET A 156 21.20 -6.70 -11.00
N LEU A 157 21.88 -6.87 -12.12
CA LEU A 157 21.77 -8.04 -12.97
C LEU A 157 23.08 -8.84 -12.92
N ALA A 158 22.99 -10.15 -12.73
CA ALA A 158 24.18 -11.02 -12.68
C ALA A 158 23.91 -12.44 -13.18
N VAL A 159 25.00 -13.15 -13.42
CA VAL A 159 25.00 -14.61 -13.55
C VAL A 159 25.27 -15.22 -12.19
N GLU A 160 24.40 -16.13 -11.74
CA GLU A 160 24.59 -16.98 -10.57
C GLU A 160 25.17 -18.33 -11.01
N ILE A 161 26.29 -18.72 -10.40
CA ILE A 161 26.99 -19.97 -10.69
C ILE A 161 26.70 -20.99 -9.58
N PRO A 162 26.17 -22.19 -9.91
CA PRO A 162 25.98 -23.26 -8.94
C PRO A 162 27.28 -23.64 -8.23
N GLU A 163 27.19 -24.01 -6.94
CA GLU A 163 28.37 -24.30 -6.11
C GLU A 163 29.27 -25.43 -6.65
N GLU A 164 28.71 -26.41 -7.37
CA GLU A 164 29.50 -27.46 -8.03
C GLU A 164 30.40 -26.92 -9.13
N ILE A 165 29.94 -25.87 -9.83
CA ILE A 165 30.71 -25.20 -10.89
C ILE A 165 31.64 -24.17 -10.26
N SER A 166 31.19 -23.43 -9.23
CA SER A 166 32.01 -22.41 -8.56
C SER A 166 33.28 -22.97 -7.92
N SER A 167 33.29 -24.27 -7.61
CA SER A 167 34.42 -24.96 -7.00
C SER A 167 35.45 -25.46 -8.04
N ILE A 168 35.14 -25.38 -9.33
CA ILE A 168 36.01 -25.85 -10.41
C ILE A 168 37.08 -24.80 -10.70
N GLN A 169 38.33 -25.24 -10.87
CA GLN A 169 39.43 -24.35 -11.24
C GLN A 169 39.28 -23.85 -12.68
N GLY A 170 39.63 -22.59 -12.92
CA GLY A 170 39.53 -21.98 -14.24
C GLY A 170 38.11 -21.58 -14.64
N LEU A 171 37.21 -21.38 -13.67
CA LEU A 171 35.91 -20.77 -13.92
C LEU A 171 36.09 -19.30 -14.35
N GLU A 172 35.55 -18.97 -15.51
CA GLU A 172 35.49 -17.61 -16.05
C GLU A 172 34.07 -17.31 -16.53
N VAL A 173 33.58 -16.11 -16.22
CA VAL A 173 32.32 -15.59 -16.76
C VAL A 173 32.67 -14.43 -17.68
N ILE A 174 32.32 -14.54 -18.95
CA ILE A 174 32.75 -13.65 -20.02
C ILE A 174 31.52 -12.96 -20.64
N GLU A 175 31.53 -11.63 -20.71
CA GLU A 175 30.53 -10.79 -21.38
C GLU A 175 31.21 -10.03 -22.52
N GLU A 176 30.78 -10.25 -23.77
CA GLU A 176 31.39 -9.60 -24.96
C GLU A 176 32.93 -9.76 -25.04
N GLY A 177 33.42 -10.93 -24.63
CA GLY A 177 34.86 -11.24 -24.60
C GLY A 177 35.61 -10.65 -23.39
N LEU A 178 34.94 -9.98 -22.46
CA LEU A 178 35.53 -9.43 -21.24
C LEU A 178 35.14 -10.27 -20.01
N CYS A 179 36.13 -10.63 -19.18
CA CYS A 179 35.86 -11.32 -17.92
C CYS A 179 35.11 -10.40 -16.95
N LEU A 180 33.99 -10.87 -16.43
CA LEU A 180 33.19 -10.19 -15.43
C LEU A 180 33.85 -10.27 -14.06
N LEU A 181 33.59 -9.25 -13.24
CA LEU A 181 33.98 -9.28 -11.83
C LEU A 181 32.90 -9.98 -11.03
N GLN A 182 33.35 -10.89 -10.18
CA GLN A 182 32.56 -11.49 -9.12
C GLN A 182 32.10 -10.40 -8.14
N ASP A 183 30.87 -10.50 -7.64
CA ASP A 183 30.34 -9.59 -6.65
C ASP A 183 31.04 -9.79 -5.30
N GLU A 184 31.47 -8.69 -4.68
CA GLU A 184 32.26 -8.74 -3.44
C GLU A 184 31.46 -9.26 -2.23
N ALA A 185 30.12 -9.15 -2.27
CA ALA A 185 29.28 -9.60 -1.17
C ALA A 185 28.85 -11.06 -1.29
N THR A 186 28.93 -11.63 -2.49
CA THR A 186 28.43 -12.98 -2.81
C THR A 186 29.35 -13.71 -3.78
N GLU A 187 30.00 -14.76 -3.28
CA GLU A 187 31.01 -15.54 -4.03
C GLU A 187 30.43 -16.35 -5.22
N ASP A 188 29.13 -16.32 -5.45
CA ASP A 188 28.46 -17.10 -6.50
C ASP A 188 27.86 -16.21 -7.61
N ARG A 189 28.16 -14.90 -7.64
CA ARG A 189 27.52 -13.96 -8.57
C ARG A 189 28.51 -13.12 -9.37
N TRP A 190 28.26 -12.96 -10.67
CA TRP A 190 29.06 -12.13 -11.59
C TRP A 190 28.20 -11.07 -12.25
N CYS A 191 28.41 -9.79 -11.88
CA CYS A 191 27.56 -8.68 -12.32
C CYS A 191 27.75 -8.35 -13.81
N LEU A 192 26.63 -8.24 -14.55
CA LEU A 192 26.61 -7.81 -15.96
C LEU A 192 26.81 -6.29 -16.07
N ARG A 193 27.48 -5.83 -17.14
CA ARG A 193 27.93 -4.43 -17.29
C ARG A 193 27.31 -3.67 -18.46
N GLU A 194 27.13 -4.34 -19.59
CA GLU A 194 26.99 -3.67 -20.89
C GLU A 194 25.52 -3.43 -21.28
N ALA A 195 24.88 -4.44 -21.86
CA ALA A 195 23.55 -4.34 -22.46
C ALA A 195 22.72 -5.61 -22.22
N LEU A 196 21.40 -5.49 -22.35
CA LEU A 196 20.50 -6.67 -22.34
C LEU A 196 20.82 -7.64 -23.49
N SER A 197 21.37 -7.10 -24.58
CA SER A 197 21.78 -7.81 -25.78
C SER A 197 23.26 -8.23 -25.75
N SER A 198 23.87 -8.37 -24.58
CA SER A 198 25.25 -8.86 -24.48
C SER A 198 25.30 -10.38 -24.57
N HIS A 199 26.29 -10.91 -25.28
CA HIS A 199 26.63 -12.33 -25.32
C HIS A 199 27.39 -12.71 -24.04
N VAL A 200 26.81 -13.59 -23.24
CA VAL A 200 27.37 -14.01 -21.94
C VAL A 200 27.61 -15.51 -21.95
N VAL A 201 28.84 -15.88 -21.62
CA VAL A 201 29.33 -17.25 -21.61
C VAL A 201 29.98 -17.56 -20.27
N VAL A 202 29.74 -18.76 -19.77
CA VAL A 202 30.46 -19.31 -18.62
C VAL A 202 31.37 -20.44 -19.12
N CYS A 203 32.66 -20.29 -18.85
CA CYS A 203 33.70 -21.24 -19.23
C CYS A 203 34.29 -21.89 -17.98
N TRP A 204 34.47 -23.20 -18.00
CA TRP A 204 35.26 -23.90 -16.98
C TRP A 204 35.87 -25.17 -17.56
N GLU A 205 37.14 -25.41 -17.26
CA GLU A 205 37.92 -26.52 -17.84
C GLU A 205 37.81 -26.54 -19.38
N ASN A 206 37.10 -27.53 -19.94
CA ASN A 206 36.84 -27.70 -21.37
C ASN A 206 35.34 -27.60 -21.71
N ASN A 207 34.54 -27.03 -20.81
CA ASN A 207 33.11 -26.83 -21.00
C ASN A 207 32.81 -25.34 -21.15
N GLU A 208 31.86 -25.05 -22.03
CA GLU A 208 31.36 -23.71 -22.30
C GLU A 208 29.84 -23.76 -22.32
N VAL A 209 29.20 -22.81 -21.65
CA VAL A 209 27.74 -22.67 -21.67
C VAL A 209 27.39 -21.22 -21.95
N GLU A 210 26.65 -21.04 -23.05
CA GLU A 210 26.04 -19.77 -23.42
C GLU A 210 24.78 -19.51 -22.56
N ILE A 211 24.73 -18.33 -21.94
CA ILE A 211 23.68 -17.90 -21.01
C ILE A 211 22.80 -16.80 -21.61
N LEU A 212 23.39 -15.92 -22.42
CA LEU A 212 22.71 -14.92 -23.23
C LEU A 212 23.27 -14.93 -24.65
N SER A 213 22.37 -14.91 -25.64
CA SER A 213 22.73 -14.92 -27.06
C SER A 213 22.87 -13.53 -27.68
N GLY A 214 22.62 -12.49 -26.89
CA GLY A 214 22.78 -11.09 -27.29
C GLY A 214 21.72 -10.59 -28.28
N LYS A 215 20.54 -11.19 -28.30
CA LYS A 215 19.41 -10.79 -29.18
C LYS A 215 18.20 -10.30 -28.39
N GLU A 216 18.31 -10.25 -27.07
CA GLU A 216 17.24 -9.92 -26.17
C GLU A 216 17.06 -8.40 -26.04
N GLU A 217 15.87 -7.91 -26.42
CA GLU A 217 15.47 -6.51 -26.19
C GLU A 217 14.92 -6.29 -24.77
N TYR A 218 14.62 -7.38 -24.06
CA TYR A 218 14.11 -7.38 -22.69
C TYR A 218 14.52 -8.66 -21.95
N LEU A 219 14.52 -8.59 -20.62
CA LEU A 219 14.66 -9.75 -19.75
C LEU A 219 13.49 -9.78 -18.77
N LEU A 220 12.86 -10.94 -18.64
CA LEU A 220 11.74 -11.19 -17.75
C LEU A 220 12.20 -11.98 -16.53
N PHE A 221 11.92 -11.46 -15.34
CA PHE A 221 12.25 -12.10 -14.07
C PHE A 221 10.97 -12.40 -13.29
N LYS A 222 10.84 -13.64 -12.80
CA LYS A 222 9.87 -13.98 -11.76
C LYS A 222 10.49 -13.59 -10.42
N LEU A 223 9.80 -12.74 -9.66
CA LEU A 223 10.31 -12.24 -8.39
C LEU A 223 9.96 -13.19 -7.25
N ASN A 224 10.95 -13.46 -6.40
CA ASN A 224 10.85 -14.24 -5.16
C ASN A 224 10.61 -13.24 -4.01
N GLY A 225 9.52 -12.47 -4.11
CA GLY A 225 9.24 -11.32 -3.26
C GLY A 225 9.64 -9.99 -3.91
N TRP A 226 10.17 -9.04 -3.14
CA TRP A 226 10.48 -7.67 -3.62
C TRP A 226 11.98 -7.42 -3.85
N GLY A 227 12.83 -8.36 -3.45
CA GLY A 227 14.27 -8.15 -3.37
C GLY A 227 15.08 -8.86 -4.45
N SER A 228 14.55 -9.91 -5.06
CA SER A 228 15.28 -10.72 -6.05
C SER A 228 14.34 -11.45 -7.00
N GLY A 229 14.85 -11.85 -8.15
CA GLY A 229 14.13 -12.67 -9.11
C GLY A 229 15.05 -13.45 -10.03
N ARG A 230 14.47 -14.46 -10.69
CA ARG A 230 15.16 -15.34 -11.63
C ARG A 230 14.60 -15.16 -13.02
N ARG A 231 15.47 -15.18 -14.04
CA ARG A 231 15.04 -15.07 -15.43
C ARG A 231 14.14 -16.24 -15.76
N VAL A 232 12.99 -15.95 -16.37
CA VAL A 232 12.07 -16.95 -16.91
C VAL A 232 11.71 -16.60 -18.34
N ARG A 233 11.32 -17.61 -19.12
CA ARG A 233 10.96 -17.43 -20.53
C ARG A 233 9.58 -16.81 -20.71
N TYR A 234 8.64 -17.17 -19.85
CA TYR A 234 7.26 -16.73 -19.93
C TYR A 234 6.73 -16.31 -18.55
N PRO A 235 5.83 -15.33 -18.48
CA PRO A 235 5.11 -15.03 -17.27
C PRO A 235 4.08 -16.13 -16.97
N SER A 236 3.91 -16.47 -15.70
CA SER A 236 2.78 -17.22 -15.16
C SER A 236 2.11 -16.37 -14.08
N ALA A 237 1.57 -16.95 -13.01
CA ALA A 237 0.98 -16.19 -11.91
C ALA A 237 2.07 -15.68 -10.94
N GLY A 238 1.93 -14.44 -10.49
CA GLY A 238 2.78 -13.83 -9.47
C GLY A 238 3.37 -12.47 -9.86
N LEU A 239 4.40 -12.06 -9.14
CA LEU A 239 5.08 -10.79 -9.34
C LEU A 239 6.27 -10.96 -10.30
N TYR A 240 6.34 -10.07 -11.28
CA TYR A 240 7.36 -10.07 -12.32
C TYR A 240 8.06 -8.72 -12.40
N LEU A 241 9.32 -8.77 -12.79
CA LEU A 241 10.12 -7.61 -13.17
C LEU A 241 10.54 -7.78 -14.63
N VAL A 242 10.21 -6.82 -15.47
CA VAL A 242 10.70 -6.74 -16.84
C VAL A 242 11.76 -5.67 -16.90
N MET A 243 12.99 -6.07 -17.23
CA MET A 243 14.04 -5.14 -17.59
C MET A 243 13.98 -4.93 -19.10
N ALA A 244 13.62 -3.72 -19.52
CA ALA A 244 13.51 -3.34 -20.92
C ALA A 244 14.27 -2.02 -21.16
N LEU A 245 14.46 -1.68 -22.44
CA LEU A 245 15.04 -0.39 -22.82
C LEU A 245 14.22 0.76 -22.22
N ASP A 246 14.90 1.83 -21.79
CA ASP A 246 14.28 3.00 -21.17
C ASP A 246 13.31 3.76 -22.08
N SER A 247 13.43 3.53 -23.39
CA SER A 247 12.57 4.04 -24.44
C SER A 247 11.28 3.25 -24.62
N TRP A 248 11.11 2.12 -23.92
CA TRP A 248 9.85 1.37 -23.90
C TRP A 248 8.90 1.97 -22.86
N GLU A 249 7.65 2.17 -23.25
CA GLU A 249 6.61 2.70 -22.37
C GLU A 249 5.61 1.59 -22.02
N ARG A 250 5.21 1.49 -20.75
CA ARG A 250 4.17 0.52 -20.34
C ARG A 250 2.82 0.92 -20.94
N ASP A 251 2.11 -0.01 -21.56
CA ASP A 251 0.69 0.20 -21.89
C ASP A 251 -0.14 0.02 -20.61
N GLU A 252 -0.47 1.13 -19.95
CA GLU A 252 -1.25 1.15 -18.70
C GLU A 252 -2.71 0.72 -18.90
N LYS A 253 -3.24 0.79 -20.13
CA LYS A 253 -4.63 0.40 -20.42
C LYS A 253 -4.76 -1.12 -20.45
N LEU A 254 -3.80 -1.80 -21.07
CA LEU A 254 -3.79 -3.26 -21.16
C LEU A 254 -3.10 -3.93 -19.96
N SER A 255 -2.06 -3.32 -19.41
CA SER A 255 -1.28 -3.88 -18.30
C SER A 255 -1.73 -3.40 -16.93
N GLY A 256 -2.68 -2.47 -16.86
CA GLY A 256 -3.02 -1.75 -15.62
C GLY A 256 -1.91 -0.80 -15.16
N LEU A 257 -2.18 -0.05 -14.10
CA LEU A 257 -1.20 0.85 -13.49
C LEU A 257 -0.03 0.06 -12.89
N PRO A 258 1.21 0.55 -13.02
CA PRO A 258 2.36 -0.13 -12.43
C PRO A 258 2.27 -0.10 -10.90
N PRO A 259 2.65 -1.19 -10.22
CA PRO A 259 2.63 -1.24 -8.77
C PRO A 259 3.70 -0.33 -8.13
N VAL A 260 4.77 -0.07 -8.87
CA VAL A 260 5.85 0.87 -8.52
C VAL A 260 6.25 1.59 -9.80
N THR A 261 6.62 2.86 -9.69
CA THR A 261 7.27 3.58 -10.79
C THR A 261 8.49 2.81 -11.27
N PRO A 262 8.77 2.75 -12.59
CA PRO A 262 9.92 2.02 -13.10
C PRO A 262 11.23 2.42 -12.39
N GLU A 263 12.02 1.42 -12.00
CA GLU A 263 13.23 1.60 -11.19
C GLU A 263 14.50 1.50 -12.06
N PRO A 264 15.61 2.13 -11.63
CA PRO A 264 16.88 2.03 -12.37
C PRO A 264 17.49 0.62 -12.26
N VAL A 265 18.22 0.22 -13.30
CA VAL A 265 18.96 -1.05 -13.40
C VAL A 265 20.47 -0.75 -13.49
N SER A 266 21.34 -1.70 -13.13
CA SER A 266 22.79 -1.60 -13.27
C SER A 266 23.26 -1.44 -14.73
N ILE A 267 22.46 -1.94 -15.66
CA ILE A 267 22.66 -1.83 -17.11
C ILE A 267 22.19 -0.46 -17.61
N LYS A 268 23.00 0.16 -18.47
CA LYS A 268 22.68 1.47 -19.05
C LYS A 268 21.46 1.40 -19.97
N ASN A 269 20.73 2.51 -20.07
CA ASN A 269 19.55 2.66 -20.93
C ASN A 269 18.44 1.62 -20.69
N CYS A 270 18.38 1.05 -19.48
CA CYS A 270 17.37 0.07 -19.10
C CYS A 270 16.60 0.52 -17.86
N ARG A 271 15.33 0.13 -17.79
CA ARG A 271 14.46 0.33 -16.62
C ARG A 271 13.78 -0.96 -16.23
N ALA A 272 13.50 -1.08 -14.94
CA ALA A 272 12.82 -2.23 -14.36
C ALA A 272 11.34 -1.90 -14.14
N HIS A 273 10.46 -2.62 -14.84
CA HIS A 273 9.02 -2.45 -14.80
C HIS A 273 8.36 -3.61 -14.07
N TYR A 274 7.53 -3.32 -13.07
CA TYR A 274 6.89 -4.35 -12.26
C TYR A 274 5.53 -4.75 -12.82
N PHE A 275 5.22 -6.03 -12.83
CA PHE A 275 3.92 -6.56 -13.23
C PHE A 275 3.41 -7.54 -12.16
N ASP A 276 2.12 -7.48 -11.87
CA ASP A 276 1.45 -8.44 -11.00
C ASP A 276 0.43 -9.20 -11.85
N ILE A 277 0.71 -10.47 -12.08
CA ILE A 277 -0.09 -11.33 -12.96
C ILE A 277 -0.94 -12.22 -12.08
N GLN A 278 -2.23 -11.90 -12.05
CA GLN A 278 -3.22 -12.64 -11.30
C GLN A 278 -3.75 -13.81 -12.15
N LYS A 279 -4.13 -14.93 -11.50
CA LYS A 279 -4.57 -16.15 -12.20
C LYS A 279 -5.79 -15.91 -13.11
N ASP A 280 -6.69 -15.01 -12.73
CA ASP A 280 -8.03 -14.93 -13.34
C ASP A 280 -8.31 -13.61 -14.10
N ASN A 281 -7.43 -12.60 -14.00
CA ASN A 281 -7.77 -11.23 -14.41
C ASN A 281 -7.37 -10.88 -15.85
N GLY A 282 -6.91 -11.84 -16.65
CA GLY A 282 -6.41 -11.56 -18.00
C GLY A 282 -5.29 -10.52 -18.02
N SER A 283 -4.53 -10.39 -16.92
CA SER A 283 -3.41 -9.46 -16.79
C SER A 283 -2.39 -9.72 -17.89
N ARG A 284 -1.99 -8.68 -18.61
CA ARG A 284 -1.02 -8.75 -19.70
C ARG A 284 0.20 -7.90 -19.37
N ILE A 285 1.34 -8.28 -19.95
CA ILE A 285 2.53 -7.44 -19.96
C ILE A 285 2.65 -6.85 -21.36
N VAL A 286 2.31 -5.57 -21.51
CA VAL A 286 2.35 -4.88 -22.80
C VAL A 286 3.15 -3.58 -22.68
N PHE A 287 4.02 -3.37 -23.68
CA PHE A 287 4.79 -2.16 -23.86
C PHE A 287 4.52 -1.52 -25.23
N HIS A 288 4.77 -0.23 -25.36
CA HIS A 288 4.97 0.45 -26.63
C HIS A 288 6.46 0.63 -26.86
N LYS A 289 6.93 0.16 -28.02
CA LYS A 289 8.28 0.40 -28.51
C LYS A 289 8.44 1.87 -28.96
N PRO A 290 9.67 2.35 -29.23
CA PRO A 290 9.90 3.74 -29.64
C PRO A 290 9.20 4.14 -30.95
N ASP A 291 8.86 3.17 -31.79
CA ASP A 291 8.07 3.35 -33.02
C ASP A 291 6.55 3.36 -32.78
N GLY A 292 6.12 3.25 -31.52
CA GLY A 292 4.72 3.16 -31.09
C GLY A 292 4.10 1.77 -31.22
N THR A 293 4.83 0.77 -31.76
CA THR A 293 4.27 -0.58 -31.94
C THR A 293 4.10 -1.28 -30.58
N PRO A 294 2.95 -1.96 -30.35
CA PRO A 294 2.75 -2.71 -29.13
C PRO A 294 3.59 -3.98 -29.13
N PHE A 295 4.21 -4.28 -28.00
CA PHE A 295 4.96 -5.49 -27.72
C PHE A 295 4.34 -6.19 -26.51
N GLU A 296 3.76 -7.38 -26.73
CA GLU A 296 3.12 -8.18 -25.68
C GLU A 296 3.99 -9.38 -25.31
N ILE A 297 4.33 -9.48 -24.02
CA ILE A 297 4.93 -10.68 -23.44
C ILE A 297 3.78 -11.58 -23.00
N LYS A 298 3.49 -12.61 -23.81
CA LYS A 298 2.33 -13.48 -23.60
C LYS A 298 2.50 -14.33 -22.33
N PRO A 299 1.57 -14.24 -21.37
CA PRO A 299 1.58 -15.13 -20.21
C PRO A 299 1.25 -16.56 -20.64
N ASN A 300 1.91 -17.53 -20.01
CA ASN A 300 1.50 -18.92 -20.00
C ASN A 300 0.66 -19.19 -18.76
N ALA A 301 -0.30 -20.11 -18.89
CA ALA A 301 -1.02 -20.59 -17.72
C ALA A 301 -0.04 -21.24 -16.73
N PRO A 302 -0.19 -21.02 -15.40
CA PRO A 302 0.58 -21.76 -14.40
C PRO A 302 0.44 -23.25 -14.65
N GLN A 303 1.56 -23.97 -14.73
CA GLN A 303 1.55 -25.38 -15.09
C GLN A 303 1.59 -26.30 -13.87
N PHE A 304 2.15 -25.79 -12.77
CA PHE A 304 2.40 -26.57 -11.56
C PHE A 304 1.91 -25.83 -10.31
N GLU A 305 1.49 -26.60 -9.30
CA GLU A 305 1.30 -26.11 -7.94
C GLU A 305 1.92 -27.07 -6.92
N VAL A 306 2.26 -26.53 -5.74
CA VAL A 306 2.56 -27.35 -4.57
C VAL A 306 1.25 -27.67 -3.88
N ALA A 307 0.92 -28.95 -3.78
CA ALA A 307 -0.26 -29.45 -3.08
C ALA A 307 0.14 -29.97 -1.70
N GLY A 308 -0.64 -29.62 -0.68
CA GLY A 308 -0.40 -30.02 0.71
C GLY A 308 -1.31 -29.28 1.68
N ASN A 309 -1.02 -29.39 2.98
CA ASN A 309 -1.69 -28.62 4.03
C ASN A 309 -1.20 -27.16 4.02
N GLN A 310 -1.75 -26.34 3.13
CA GLN A 310 -1.38 -24.93 3.03
C GLN A 310 -1.92 -24.16 4.23
N LEU A 311 -1.04 -23.44 4.93
CA LEU A 311 -1.34 -22.60 6.08
C LEU A 311 -1.37 -21.14 5.64
N LEU A 312 -2.36 -20.39 6.13
CA LEU A 312 -2.49 -18.97 5.84
C LEU A 312 -1.62 -18.15 6.80
N ASP A 313 -0.67 -17.41 6.24
CA ASP A 313 0.11 -16.40 6.94
C ASP A 313 0.22 -15.14 6.06
N ALA A 314 0.87 -14.10 6.58
CA ALA A 314 0.99 -12.79 5.93
C ALA A 314 2.38 -12.54 5.33
N CYS A 315 3.17 -13.59 5.08
CA CYS A 315 4.46 -13.49 4.44
C CYS A 315 4.28 -13.59 2.92
N GLU A 316 4.36 -12.45 2.25
CA GLU A 316 4.10 -12.34 0.81
C GLU A 316 5.35 -12.60 -0.05
N ASP A 317 6.53 -12.58 0.56
CA ASP A 317 7.83 -12.55 -0.12
C ASP A 317 8.56 -13.91 -0.16
N LYS A 318 8.10 -14.92 0.59
CA LYS A 318 8.76 -16.25 0.67
C LYS A 318 7.90 -17.41 0.16
N GLY A 319 6.85 -17.10 -0.60
CA GLY A 319 5.91 -18.10 -1.11
C GLY A 319 4.98 -18.69 -0.04
N PRO A 320 4.02 -19.54 -0.46
CA PRO A 320 3.04 -20.17 0.43
C PRO A 320 3.69 -21.02 1.53
N LEU A 321 3.08 -21.01 2.71
CA LEU A 321 3.47 -21.84 3.85
C LEU A 321 2.68 -23.14 3.84
N PHE A 322 3.37 -24.27 4.02
CA PHE A 322 2.76 -25.57 4.20
C PHE A 322 3.13 -26.17 5.56
N GLY A 323 2.12 -26.71 6.23
CA GLY A 323 2.25 -27.37 7.53
C GLY A 323 2.49 -28.87 7.43
N SER A 324 2.15 -29.57 8.50
CA SER A 324 2.22 -31.02 8.62
C SER A 324 1.46 -31.71 7.49
N GLY A 325 2.08 -32.70 6.85
CA GLY A 325 1.47 -33.49 5.78
C GLY A 325 2.47 -33.85 4.69
N LEU A 326 2.03 -34.68 3.75
CA LEU A 326 2.80 -34.98 2.55
C LEU A 326 2.65 -33.82 1.56
N LEU A 327 3.79 -33.31 1.09
CA LEU A 327 3.81 -32.35 0.00
C LEU A 327 3.91 -33.09 -1.33
N LYS A 328 3.17 -32.58 -2.30
CA LYS A 328 3.19 -33.08 -3.68
C LYS A 328 3.30 -31.92 -4.65
N ILE A 329 3.77 -32.23 -5.85
CA ILE A 329 3.71 -31.32 -6.99
C ILE A 329 2.58 -31.79 -7.89
N ARG A 330 1.64 -30.91 -8.22
CA ARG A 330 0.47 -31.24 -9.03
C ARG A 330 0.49 -30.46 -10.34
N LEU A 331 0.13 -31.13 -11.43
CA LEU A 331 -0.14 -30.49 -12.73
C LEU A 331 -1.47 -29.73 -12.73
N LEU A 332 -1.47 -28.54 -13.32
CA LEU A 332 -2.67 -27.72 -13.54
C LEU A 332 -3.18 -27.84 -14.98
N GLY A 333 -4.47 -27.57 -15.20
CA GLY A 333 -5.03 -27.34 -16.53
C GLY A 333 -4.99 -28.52 -17.51
N GLY A 334 -4.94 -29.77 -17.04
CA GLY A 334 -4.91 -30.95 -17.91
C GLY A 334 -3.59 -31.13 -18.68
N LEU A 335 -2.52 -30.45 -18.23
CA LEU A 335 -1.19 -30.58 -18.81
C LEU A 335 -0.58 -31.96 -18.54
N THR A 336 0.56 -32.22 -19.17
CA THR A 336 1.34 -33.46 -18.98
C THR A 336 2.78 -33.12 -18.61
N TRP A 337 3.47 -34.04 -17.94
CA TRP A 337 4.89 -33.90 -17.63
C TRP A 337 5.81 -34.01 -18.86
N ARG A 338 5.26 -34.23 -20.08
CA ARG A 338 6.06 -34.62 -21.26
C ARG A 338 7.14 -33.62 -21.62
N ASN A 339 6.90 -32.34 -21.35
CA ASN A 339 7.83 -31.27 -21.65
C ASN A 339 8.78 -30.97 -20.48
N ILE A 340 8.73 -31.73 -19.38
CA ILE A 340 9.57 -31.55 -18.21
C ILE A 340 10.50 -32.75 -18.07
N GLN A 341 11.79 -32.49 -18.21
CA GLN A 341 12.85 -33.49 -18.07
C GLN A 341 13.28 -33.62 -16.62
N THR A 342 13.44 -32.48 -15.94
CA THR A 342 14.06 -32.42 -14.61
C THR A 342 13.31 -31.46 -13.69
N ILE A 343 13.05 -31.93 -12.47
CA ILE A 343 12.59 -31.11 -11.36
C ILE A 343 13.73 -31.00 -10.36
N VAL A 344 14.16 -29.78 -10.09
CA VAL A 344 15.14 -29.47 -9.04
C VAL A 344 14.38 -28.98 -7.81
N VAL A 345 14.71 -29.55 -6.67
CA VAL A 345 14.21 -29.16 -5.35
C VAL A 345 15.40 -28.72 -4.52
N GLY A 346 15.37 -27.50 -3.99
CA GLY A 346 16.44 -27.01 -3.14
C GLY A 346 15.96 -26.13 -2.01
N GLU A 347 16.82 -25.95 -1.02
CA GLU A 347 16.66 -24.99 0.06
C GLU A 347 17.09 -23.61 -0.42
N GLU A 348 16.23 -22.61 -0.21
CA GLU A 348 16.49 -21.22 -0.61
C GLU A 348 17.23 -20.44 0.49
N GLY A 349 17.87 -19.33 0.11
CA GLY A 349 18.60 -18.44 1.00
C GLY A 349 20.11 -18.43 0.77
N GLY A 350 20.80 -17.43 1.32
CA GLY A 350 22.24 -17.26 1.13
C GLY A 350 23.10 -18.30 1.85
N GLY A 351 24.34 -18.47 1.36
CA GLY A 351 25.37 -19.31 1.96
C GLY A 351 25.68 -20.60 1.17
N LYS A 352 26.82 -21.21 1.47
CA LYS A 352 27.29 -22.46 0.86
C LYS A 352 26.66 -23.70 1.49
N GLY A 353 26.70 -24.83 0.79
CA GLY A 353 26.26 -26.13 1.31
C GLY A 353 24.74 -26.27 1.41
N LYS A 354 23.99 -25.51 0.61
CA LYS A 354 22.52 -25.61 0.57
C LYS A 354 22.08 -26.95 0.04
N TRP A 355 21.09 -27.54 0.72
CA TRP A 355 20.57 -28.83 0.31
C TRP A 355 19.82 -28.70 -1.00
N ARG A 356 20.08 -29.63 -1.92
CA ARG A 356 19.38 -29.75 -3.19
C ARG A 356 19.33 -31.19 -3.65
N THR A 357 18.33 -31.49 -4.46
CA THR A 357 18.18 -32.76 -5.14
C THR A 357 17.41 -32.54 -6.43
N PHE A 358 17.49 -33.49 -7.34
CA PHE A 358 16.74 -33.45 -8.58
C PHE A 358 16.18 -34.83 -8.90
N PHE A 359 15.15 -34.87 -9.72
CA PHE A 359 14.56 -36.11 -10.24
C PHE A 359 13.81 -35.82 -11.54
N SER A 360 13.63 -36.84 -12.37
CA SER A 360 12.73 -36.78 -13.51
C SER A 360 11.31 -37.14 -13.07
N PRO A 361 10.28 -36.37 -13.45
CA PRO A 361 8.91 -36.67 -13.06
C PRO A 361 8.44 -37.99 -13.68
N ASN A 362 7.61 -38.73 -12.97
CA ASN A 362 6.90 -39.88 -13.56
C ASN A 362 5.81 -39.35 -14.50
N GLN A 363 6.00 -39.58 -15.80
CA GLN A 363 5.15 -39.11 -16.88
C GLN A 363 3.70 -39.61 -16.80
N GLU A 364 3.44 -40.71 -16.10
CA GLU A 364 2.13 -41.33 -15.95
C GLU A 364 1.33 -40.78 -14.75
N LEU A 365 1.97 -40.04 -13.85
CA LEU A 365 1.33 -39.54 -12.64
C LEU A 365 0.90 -38.08 -12.81
N ILE A 366 -0.24 -37.73 -12.23
CA ILE A 366 -0.68 -36.32 -12.15
C ILE A 366 0.06 -35.58 -11.02
N GLU A 367 0.41 -36.29 -9.96
CA GLU A 367 1.10 -35.77 -8.79
C GLU A 367 2.46 -36.45 -8.59
N GLN A 368 3.47 -35.66 -8.23
CA GLN A 368 4.81 -36.16 -7.85
C GLN A 368 5.03 -35.96 -6.35
N ASP A 369 5.42 -37.02 -5.64
CA ASP A 369 5.63 -36.95 -4.19
C ASP A 369 6.99 -36.30 -3.83
N MET A 370 7.02 -35.53 -2.74
CA MET A 370 8.22 -34.81 -2.27
C MET A 370 8.78 -35.35 -0.94
N PHE A 371 8.89 -36.67 -0.79
CA PHE A 371 9.27 -37.33 0.47
C PHE A 371 10.58 -36.83 1.12
N LYS A 372 11.54 -36.36 0.30
CA LYS A 372 12.84 -35.87 0.79
C LYS A 372 12.71 -34.58 1.62
N ILE A 373 11.73 -33.73 1.34
CA ILE A 373 11.51 -32.47 2.08
C ILE A 373 10.89 -32.74 3.45
N THR A 374 9.94 -33.67 3.53
CA THR A 374 9.28 -34.02 4.79
C THR A 374 10.27 -34.47 5.87
N SER A 375 11.36 -35.12 5.45
CA SER A 375 12.43 -35.58 6.35
C SER A 375 13.26 -34.43 6.96
N ARG A 376 13.24 -33.23 6.37
CA ARG A 376 14.00 -32.06 6.85
C ARG A 376 13.29 -31.27 7.94
N LYS A 377 12.03 -31.63 8.27
CA LYS A 377 11.17 -31.02 9.30
C LYS A 377 10.79 -29.54 9.11
N GLY A 378 11.57 -28.75 8.37
CA GLY A 378 11.22 -27.38 8.04
C GLY A 378 12.21 -26.74 7.07
N GLY A 379 11.84 -25.61 6.49
CA GLY A 379 12.72 -24.78 5.64
C GLY A 379 11.96 -23.92 4.64
N TRP A 380 12.72 -23.06 3.95
CA TRP A 380 12.27 -22.33 2.77
C TRP A 380 12.89 -23.02 1.55
N TYR A 381 12.05 -23.38 0.58
CA TYR A 381 12.42 -24.23 -0.53
C TYR A 381 11.97 -23.64 -1.86
N PHE A 382 12.61 -24.08 -2.93
CA PHE A 382 12.20 -23.83 -4.30
C PHE A 382 11.98 -25.13 -5.07
N LEU A 383 11.15 -25.05 -6.11
CA LEU A 383 11.00 -26.02 -7.19
C LEU A 383 11.32 -25.33 -8.50
N ARG A 384 12.22 -25.91 -9.28
CA ARG A 384 12.55 -25.44 -10.63
C ARG A 384 12.30 -26.56 -11.62
N PHE A 385 11.54 -26.25 -12.66
CA PHE A 385 11.11 -27.18 -13.69
C PHE A 385 11.87 -26.88 -14.97
N TYR A 386 12.64 -27.84 -15.46
CA TYR A 386 13.44 -27.71 -16.68
C TYR A 386 12.90 -28.64 -17.77
N ASP A 387 12.87 -28.14 -18.99
CA ASP A 387 12.51 -28.92 -20.17
C ASP A 387 13.65 -29.81 -20.67
N GLU A 388 13.45 -30.48 -21.81
CA GLU A 388 14.46 -31.34 -22.44
C GLU A 388 15.72 -30.60 -22.93
N ASN A 389 15.67 -29.27 -23.02
CA ASN A 389 16.79 -28.41 -23.41
C ASN A 389 17.49 -27.78 -22.18
N ASP A 390 17.13 -28.20 -20.97
CA ASP A 390 17.54 -27.60 -19.71
C ASP A 390 17.15 -26.10 -19.59
N ASP A 391 16.08 -25.68 -20.25
CA ASP A 391 15.53 -24.33 -20.10
C ASP A 391 14.55 -24.29 -18.91
N LEU A 392 14.67 -23.27 -18.07
CA LEU A 392 13.77 -23.07 -16.92
C LEU A 392 12.36 -22.71 -17.42
N VAL A 393 11.43 -23.65 -17.26
CA VAL A 393 10.02 -23.51 -17.62
C VAL A 393 9.27 -22.71 -16.56
N GLU A 394 9.41 -23.10 -15.29
CA GLU A 394 8.74 -22.46 -14.16
C GLU A 394 9.57 -22.60 -12.88
N SER A 395 9.42 -21.62 -11.98
CA SER A 395 10.00 -21.65 -10.63
C SER A 395 8.90 -21.36 -9.61
N LEU A 396 8.86 -22.15 -8.54
CA LEU A 396 7.94 -21.98 -7.42
C LEU A 396 8.73 -21.94 -6.11
N ASP A 397 8.45 -20.98 -5.25
CA ASP A 397 8.98 -20.95 -3.90
C ASP A 397 7.89 -21.33 -2.92
N PHE A 398 8.27 -21.99 -1.83
CA PHE A 398 7.35 -22.33 -0.76
C PHE A 398 8.09 -22.56 0.55
N ARG A 399 7.37 -22.44 1.66
CA ARG A 399 7.86 -22.73 3.00
C ARG A 399 7.21 -24.01 3.51
N PHE A 400 7.95 -24.79 4.27
CA PHE A 400 7.44 -26.00 4.89
C PHE A 400 7.81 -26.05 6.36
N ILE A 401 6.86 -26.44 7.21
CA ILE A 401 7.06 -26.68 8.64
C ILE A 401 6.31 -27.95 9.02
N GLY A 402 7.01 -29.09 9.07
CA GLY A 402 6.41 -30.39 9.30
C GLY A 402 5.70 -30.50 10.66
N GLY A 403 6.20 -29.80 11.68
CA GLY A 403 5.60 -29.79 13.02
C GLY A 403 4.44 -28.82 13.20
N LEU A 404 4.15 -27.92 12.26
CA LEU A 404 3.06 -26.93 12.38
C LEU A 404 1.81 -27.45 11.66
N LYS A 405 0.73 -27.68 12.40
CA LYS A 405 -0.48 -28.31 11.88
C LYS A 405 -1.49 -27.32 11.32
N ASP A 406 -1.68 -26.21 12.01
CA ASP A 406 -2.69 -25.20 11.65
C ASP A 406 -2.38 -23.83 12.28
N ILE A 407 -2.89 -22.77 11.66
CA ILE A 407 -2.87 -21.39 12.16
C ILE A 407 -4.32 -20.89 12.14
N LYS A 408 -4.97 -20.82 13.30
CA LYS A 408 -6.32 -20.27 13.41
C LYS A 408 -6.27 -18.88 14.00
N MET A 409 -6.74 -17.90 13.24
CA MET A 409 -6.88 -16.52 13.69
C MET A 409 -8.35 -16.21 13.91
N GLN A 410 -8.71 -15.84 15.14
CA GLN A 410 -10.04 -15.29 15.43
C GLN A 410 -10.02 -13.80 15.11
N GLN A 411 -10.08 -13.49 13.81
CA GLN A 411 -10.00 -12.12 13.31
C GLN A 411 -11.37 -11.44 13.42
N PRO A 412 -11.52 -10.38 14.24
CA PRO A 412 -12.71 -9.56 14.24
C PRO A 412 -12.80 -8.76 12.93
N SER A 413 -13.92 -8.07 12.72
CA SER A 413 -14.09 -7.10 11.63
C SER A 413 -12.86 -6.19 11.50
N PRO A 414 -12.36 -5.95 10.27
CA PRO A 414 -11.25 -5.02 10.07
C PRO A 414 -11.55 -3.60 10.51
N PHE A 415 -12.83 -3.22 10.51
CA PHE A 415 -13.28 -1.97 11.10
C PHE A 415 -13.60 -2.15 12.59
N PRO A 416 -13.11 -1.25 13.47
CA PRO A 416 -13.36 -1.32 14.89
C PRO A 416 -14.83 -1.03 15.23
N PRO A 417 -15.38 -1.67 16.27
CA PRO A 417 -16.64 -1.26 16.87
C PRO A 417 -16.50 0.10 17.59
N GLU A 418 -17.58 0.62 18.17
CA GLU A 418 -17.59 1.92 18.86
C GLU A 418 -16.60 1.99 20.04
N SER A 419 -16.31 0.86 20.67
CA SER A 419 -15.34 0.73 21.76
C SER A 419 -13.88 0.79 21.31
N GLY A 420 -13.60 0.76 20.00
CA GLY A 420 -12.27 0.51 19.44
C GLY A 420 -12.00 -0.98 19.21
N HIS A 421 -10.81 -1.30 18.70
CA HIS A 421 -10.42 -2.68 18.41
C HIS A 421 -10.27 -3.49 19.69
N GLY A 422 -10.75 -4.74 19.65
CA GLY A 422 -10.49 -5.73 20.70
C GLY A 422 -9.13 -6.42 20.51
N VAL A 423 -8.75 -7.25 21.48
CA VAL A 423 -7.60 -8.18 21.33
C VAL A 423 -7.87 -9.20 20.22
N VAL A 424 -6.82 -9.66 19.54
CA VAL A 424 -6.91 -10.74 18.55
C VAL A 424 -6.20 -11.97 19.12
N PHE A 425 -6.86 -13.12 19.06
CA PHE A 425 -6.30 -14.40 19.46
C PHE A 425 -5.87 -15.20 18.24
N ILE A 426 -4.64 -15.69 18.27
CA ILE A 426 -4.12 -16.62 17.27
C ILE A 426 -3.70 -17.90 17.94
N ASP A 427 -4.20 -19.00 17.39
CA ASP A 427 -3.93 -20.35 17.81
C ASP A 427 -3.01 -21.02 16.79
N LEU A 428 -1.77 -21.27 17.19
CA LEU A 428 -0.79 -22.02 16.42
C LEU A 428 -0.82 -23.47 16.92
N PHE A 429 -1.38 -24.38 16.14
CA PHE A 429 -1.44 -25.81 16.48
C PHE A 429 -0.20 -26.51 15.96
N HIS A 430 0.55 -27.19 16.83
CA HIS A 430 1.84 -27.75 16.48
C HIS A 430 2.15 -29.05 17.24
N GLU A 431 3.20 -29.75 16.82
CA GLU A 431 3.78 -30.88 17.54
C GLU A 431 4.61 -30.41 18.74
N SER A 432 4.83 -31.29 19.72
CA SER A 432 5.47 -30.90 20.99
C SER A 432 6.95 -30.52 20.85
N ASP A 433 7.61 -30.92 19.77
CA ASP A 433 9.00 -30.56 19.46
C ASP A 433 9.11 -29.28 18.60
N CYS A 434 7.98 -28.68 18.20
CA CYS A 434 7.93 -27.45 17.44
C CYS A 434 8.07 -26.23 18.37
N HIS A 435 9.09 -25.42 18.11
CA HIS A 435 9.37 -24.19 18.84
C HIS A 435 8.82 -22.98 18.08
N ILE A 436 8.31 -22.00 18.84
CA ILE A 436 7.77 -20.74 18.31
C ILE A 436 8.40 -19.59 19.07
N GLN A 437 9.13 -18.74 18.35
CA GLN A 437 9.88 -17.61 18.91
C GLN A 437 9.59 -16.33 18.12
N ALA A 438 9.38 -15.20 18.80
CA ALA A 438 9.27 -13.92 18.10
C ALA A 438 10.66 -13.49 17.56
N ILE A 439 10.72 -13.01 16.32
CA ILE A 439 11.96 -12.48 15.72
C ILE A 439 12.34 -11.14 16.34
N ASP A 440 11.33 -10.28 16.49
CA ASP A 440 11.50 -8.96 17.07
C ASP A 440 11.38 -9.04 18.60
N ASN A 441 11.92 -8.05 19.32
CA ASN A 441 11.64 -7.76 20.75
C ASN A 441 10.16 -7.36 20.99
N SER A 442 9.26 -7.96 20.24
CA SER A 442 7.84 -7.73 20.20
C SER A 442 7.10 -8.43 21.33
N GLU A 443 7.78 -9.34 22.04
CA GLU A 443 7.26 -10.07 23.19
C GLU A 443 6.80 -9.15 24.33
N GLY A 444 7.45 -7.98 24.52
CA GLY A 444 7.24 -7.14 25.71
C GLY A 444 5.80 -6.68 26.00
N ASN A 445 4.89 -6.74 25.00
CA ASN A 445 3.47 -6.39 25.18
C ASN A 445 2.50 -7.46 24.67
N MET A 446 2.99 -8.62 24.21
CA MET A 446 2.13 -9.70 23.73
C MET A 446 2.09 -10.82 24.76
N MET A 447 0.90 -11.31 25.08
CA MET A 447 0.77 -12.47 25.95
C MET A 447 0.90 -13.74 25.11
N ILE A 448 1.89 -14.57 25.46
CA ILE A 448 2.16 -15.85 24.80
C ILE A 448 1.86 -16.95 25.81
N LYS A 449 0.85 -17.78 25.52
CA LYS A 449 0.52 -18.97 26.33
C LYS A 449 0.90 -20.23 25.56
N ARG A 450 1.98 -20.88 25.99
CA ARG A 450 2.47 -22.14 25.40
C ARG A 450 1.80 -23.34 26.07
N GLN A 451 1.40 -24.32 25.26
CA GLN A 451 0.84 -25.62 25.65
C GLN A 451 1.51 -26.71 24.82
N ASN A 452 1.38 -27.98 25.21
CA ASN A 452 2.13 -29.09 24.59
C ASN A 452 1.91 -29.25 23.07
N ASN A 453 0.74 -28.86 22.55
CA ASN A 453 0.36 -29.03 21.14
C ASN A 453 -0.18 -27.74 20.52
N LYS A 454 -0.01 -26.61 21.21
CA LYS A 454 -0.61 -25.34 20.83
C LYS A 454 0.11 -24.17 21.47
N THR A 455 0.31 -23.10 20.73
CA THR A 455 0.71 -21.80 21.27
C THR A 455 -0.39 -20.79 20.97
N ILE A 456 -0.83 -20.07 21.99
CA ILE A 456 -1.85 -19.03 21.89
C ILE A 456 -1.16 -17.67 21.99
N LEU A 457 -1.32 -16.85 20.97
CA LEU A 457 -0.84 -15.47 20.91
C LEU A 457 -2.01 -14.52 21.15
N THR A 458 -1.82 -13.55 22.04
CA THR A 458 -2.79 -12.46 22.26
C THR A 458 -2.19 -11.15 21.74
N ILE A 459 -2.70 -10.67 20.60
CA ILE A 459 -2.24 -9.43 19.97
C ILE A 459 -3.11 -8.25 20.44
N PRO A 460 -2.55 -7.29 21.19
CA PRO A 460 -3.29 -6.13 21.65
C PRO A 460 -3.71 -5.23 20.48
N PRO A 461 -4.73 -4.36 20.66
CA PRO A 461 -5.12 -3.36 19.66
C PRO A 461 -4.04 -2.27 19.57
N ASN A 462 -2.96 -2.57 18.85
CA ASN A 462 -1.86 -1.66 18.64
C ASN A 462 -1.37 -1.75 17.18
N PRO A 463 -1.40 -0.65 16.40
CA PRO A 463 -1.06 -0.63 14.97
C PRO A 463 0.39 -1.01 14.66
N THR A 464 1.27 -1.03 15.66
CA THR A 464 2.67 -1.47 15.54
C THR A 464 2.87 -2.95 15.85
N ARG A 465 1.82 -3.61 16.35
CA ARG A 465 1.76 -5.03 16.71
C ARG A 465 0.83 -5.84 15.82
N ASP A 466 0.13 -5.19 14.89
CA ASP A 466 -0.74 -5.90 13.96
C ASP A 466 0.04 -6.84 13.05
N LYS A 467 1.27 -6.49 12.66
CA LYS A 467 2.18 -7.38 11.94
C LYS A 467 3.27 -7.87 12.89
N THR A 468 3.41 -9.18 13.03
CA THR A 468 4.42 -9.82 13.87
C THR A 468 5.12 -10.94 13.11
N CYS A 469 6.43 -11.08 13.31
CA CYS A 469 7.26 -12.08 12.65
C CYS A 469 7.76 -13.10 13.68
N TRP A 470 7.64 -14.39 13.34
CA TRP A 470 7.92 -15.51 14.22
C TRP A 470 8.82 -16.52 13.53
N LEU A 471 9.81 -17.07 14.24
CA LEU A 471 10.53 -18.27 13.86
C LEU A 471 9.79 -19.48 14.39
N VAL A 472 9.43 -20.39 13.48
CA VAL A 472 8.69 -21.61 13.78
C VAL A 472 9.38 -22.81 13.16
N GLY A 473 9.63 -23.85 13.95
CA GLY A 473 10.30 -25.06 13.49
C GLY A 473 10.71 -25.99 14.62
N SER A 474 11.14 -27.21 14.30
CA SER A 474 11.67 -28.14 15.32
C SER A 474 13.01 -27.67 15.87
N ASN A 475 13.34 -28.02 17.12
CA ASN A 475 14.63 -27.68 17.74
C ASN A 475 15.85 -28.10 16.91
N ASP A 476 15.77 -29.26 16.25
CA ASP A 476 16.87 -29.82 15.44
C ASP A 476 16.76 -29.46 13.95
N GLY A 477 15.80 -28.61 13.56
CA GLY A 477 15.49 -28.30 12.18
C GLY A 477 15.64 -26.83 11.85
N LEU A 478 15.48 -26.50 10.56
CA LEU A 478 15.47 -25.11 10.13
C LEU A 478 14.22 -24.41 10.65
N GLN A 479 14.44 -23.26 11.29
CA GLN A 479 13.38 -22.37 11.72
C GLN A 479 12.90 -21.56 10.51
N VAL A 480 11.60 -21.51 10.31
CA VAL A 480 10.96 -20.83 9.19
C VAL A 480 10.24 -19.59 9.71
N GLU A 481 10.39 -18.48 8.99
CA GLU A 481 9.64 -17.27 9.31
C GLU A 481 8.16 -17.44 8.96
N VAL A 482 7.31 -17.19 9.94
CA VAL A 482 5.85 -17.09 9.83
C VAL A 482 5.45 -15.67 10.20
N VAL A 483 4.70 -15.01 9.34
CA VAL A 483 4.24 -13.64 9.58
C VAL A 483 2.75 -13.67 9.91
N ILE A 484 2.39 -13.11 11.04
CA ILE A 484 1.00 -12.99 11.46
C ILE A 484 0.57 -11.54 11.30
N LEU A 485 -0.55 -11.32 10.61
CA LEU A 485 -1.17 -10.02 10.41
C LEU A 485 -2.58 -9.99 11.01
N ALA A 486 -2.79 -9.23 12.07
CA ALA A 486 -4.11 -8.83 12.52
C ALA A 486 -4.66 -7.74 11.57
N GLU A 487 -5.70 -8.07 10.81
CA GLU A 487 -6.24 -7.16 9.81
C GLU A 487 -7.10 -6.05 10.43
N ARG A 488 -6.47 -5.00 10.97
CA ARG A 488 -7.15 -3.83 11.54
C ARG A 488 -6.95 -2.58 10.69
N VAL A 489 -8.03 -1.85 10.45
CA VAL A 489 -7.99 -0.50 9.87
C VAL A 489 -7.87 0.52 11.00
N TRP A 490 -6.98 1.48 10.82
CA TRP A 490 -6.76 2.58 11.75
C TRP A 490 -6.92 3.92 11.05
N TRP A 491 -7.15 4.97 11.83
CA TRP A 491 -7.28 6.31 11.28
C TRP A 491 -6.82 7.40 12.24
N MET A 492 -6.58 8.59 11.68
CA MET A 492 -6.22 9.78 12.45
C MET A 492 -6.51 11.05 11.64
N VAL A 493 -6.85 12.16 12.31
CA VAL A 493 -6.91 13.48 11.65
C VAL A 493 -5.53 14.13 11.72
N ALA A 494 -4.98 14.52 10.58
CA ALA A 494 -3.73 15.29 10.52
C ALA A 494 -3.75 16.28 9.34
N GLU A 495 -2.62 16.93 9.09
CA GLU A 495 -2.43 17.70 7.86
C GLU A 495 -2.24 16.74 6.67
N GLU A 496 -2.79 17.09 5.52
CA GLU A 496 -2.72 16.26 4.29
C GLU A 496 -1.29 15.99 3.82
N SER A 497 -0.35 16.88 4.12
CA SER A 497 1.06 16.75 3.72
C SER A 497 1.91 15.90 4.68
N LYS A 498 1.34 15.43 5.80
CA LYS A 498 2.11 14.78 6.86
C LYS A 498 1.43 13.52 7.38
N ILE A 499 2.03 12.36 7.10
CA ILE A 499 1.61 11.07 7.63
C ILE A 499 1.63 11.11 9.18
N PRO A 500 0.55 10.68 9.86
CA PRO A 500 0.51 10.61 11.32
C PRO A 500 1.53 9.63 11.90
N SER A 501 2.12 9.98 13.04
CA SER A 501 2.95 9.08 13.85
C SER A 501 2.14 8.24 14.84
N HIS A 502 0.90 8.65 15.12
CA HIS A 502 -0.03 7.97 16.01
C HIS A 502 -1.32 7.65 15.26
N TRP A 503 -1.97 6.57 15.63
CA TRP A 503 -3.17 6.06 14.98
C TRP A 503 -4.19 5.65 16.04
N GLU A 504 -5.46 5.90 15.73
CA GLU A 504 -6.60 5.64 16.59
C GLU A 504 -7.54 4.63 15.93
N ASP A 505 -8.35 3.97 16.74
CA ASP A 505 -9.39 3.00 16.36
C ASP A 505 -10.78 3.43 16.81
N LYS A 506 -10.91 4.57 17.49
CA LYS A 506 -12.19 5.14 17.90
C LYS A 506 -12.67 6.14 16.86
N ARG A 507 -13.99 6.27 16.73
CA ARG A 507 -14.59 7.23 15.80
C ARG A 507 -14.09 8.64 16.11
N LEU A 508 -13.61 9.32 15.08
CA LEU A 508 -13.11 10.70 15.18
C LEU A 508 -14.29 11.66 15.37
N ILE A 509 -14.13 12.67 16.22
CA ILE A 509 -15.10 13.76 16.34
C ILE A 509 -14.62 14.93 15.48
N LEU A 510 -15.31 15.20 14.38
CA LEU A 510 -14.93 16.25 13.44
C LEU A 510 -15.80 17.48 13.61
N VAL A 511 -15.19 18.66 13.58
CA VAL A 511 -15.93 19.92 13.62
C VAL A 511 -16.18 20.44 12.21
N ARG A 512 -17.35 21.04 11.98
CA ARG A 512 -17.78 21.51 10.65
C ARG A 512 -16.79 22.49 9.99
N ASP A 513 -16.02 23.24 10.77
CA ASP A 513 -15.03 24.20 10.25
C ASP A 513 -13.81 23.50 9.60
N GLU A 514 -13.57 22.22 9.91
CA GLU A 514 -12.51 21.41 9.28
C GLU A 514 -12.85 20.97 7.86
N PHE A 515 -14.13 21.06 7.48
CA PHE A 515 -14.61 20.76 6.12
C PHE A 515 -14.59 21.98 5.21
N THR A 516 -14.03 23.11 5.63
CA THR A 516 -13.97 24.29 4.76
C THR A 516 -13.10 24.03 3.53
N ALA A 517 -13.42 24.68 2.40
CA ALA A 517 -12.68 24.52 1.15
C ALA A 517 -11.18 24.90 1.25
N ILE A 518 -10.78 25.65 2.30
CA ILE A 518 -9.39 26.05 2.56
C ILE A 518 -8.72 25.18 3.63
N SER A 519 -9.40 24.14 4.11
CA SER A 519 -8.85 23.22 5.10
C SER A 519 -7.70 22.40 4.51
N GLN A 520 -6.62 22.32 5.28
CA GLN A 520 -5.48 21.44 5.01
C GLN A 520 -5.57 20.13 5.82
N LYS A 521 -6.69 19.92 6.53
CA LYS A 521 -6.91 18.70 7.31
C LYS A 521 -7.36 17.56 6.42
N ALA A 522 -6.86 16.37 6.73
CA ALA A 522 -7.23 15.12 6.09
C ALA A 522 -7.46 14.05 7.16
N ILE A 523 -8.36 13.12 6.87
CA ILE A 523 -8.42 11.84 7.58
C ILE A 523 -7.41 10.93 6.91
N TRP A 524 -6.41 10.53 7.66
CA TRP A 524 -5.48 9.50 7.24
C TRP A 524 -6.05 8.15 7.64
N ILE A 525 -6.06 7.21 6.70
CA ILE A 525 -6.44 5.81 6.92
C ILE A 525 -5.18 4.96 6.75
N LYS A 526 -4.96 4.03 7.68
CA LYS A 526 -3.94 2.98 7.60
C LYS A 526 -4.63 1.63 7.45
N LEU A 527 -4.34 0.98 6.34
CA LEU A 527 -4.79 -0.36 6.00
C LEU A 527 -3.81 -1.41 6.57
N PRO A 528 -4.26 -2.66 6.78
CA PRO A 528 -3.43 -3.71 7.36
C PRO A 528 -2.13 -3.95 6.61
N LYS A 529 -2.20 -3.97 5.28
CA LYS A 529 -1.07 -4.19 4.38
C LYS A 529 -1.24 -3.45 3.06
N SER A 530 -0.15 -3.33 2.32
CA SER A 530 -0.15 -2.82 0.95
C SER A 530 -0.98 -3.76 0.06
N ARG A 531 -1.61 -3.23 -1.00
CA ARG A 531 -2.51 -3.99 -1.90
C ARG A 531 -3.73 -4.65 -1.24
N TRP A 532 -4.06 -4.30 0.00
CA TRP A 532 -5.25 -4.87 0.64
C TRP A 532 -6.55 -4.53 -0.10
N THR A 533 -6.57 -3.36 -0.75
CA THR A 533 -7.58 -2.93 -1.73
C THR A 533 -6.93 -2.00 -2.74
N ASN A 534 -7.53 -1.86 -3.93
CA ASN A 534 -7.07 -0.91 -4.95
C ASN A 534 -7.59 0.51 -4.71
N ALA A 535 -8.70 0.65 -3.98
CA ALA A 535 -9.28 1.94 -3.63
C ALA A 535 -10.16 1.85 -2.39
N ILE A 536 -10.38 3.01 -1.77
CA ILE A 536 -11.39 3.19 -0.74
C ILE A 536 -12.44 4.19 -1.22
N SER A 537 -13.68 3.97 -0.81
CA SER A 537 -14.77 4.93 -1.04
C SER A 537 -15.15 5.57 0.29
N VAL A 538 -15.33 6.89 0.33
CA VAL A 538 -15.57 7.64 1.57
C VAL A 538 -16.69 8.65 1.39
N GLY A 539 -17.60 8.75 2.37
CA GLY A 539 -18.75 9.65 2.29
C GLY A 539 -19.78 9.39 3.40
N PHE A 540 -20.84 10.19 3.43
CA PHE A 540 -21.95 10.03 4.37
C PHE A 540 -22.95 8.95 3.91
N GLU A 541 -23.03 8.74 2.59
CA GLU A 541 -23.87 7.74 1.94
C GLU A 541 -23.06 7.07 0.83
N GLN A 542 -23.21 5.74 0.68
CA GLN A 542 -22.41 4.96 -0.28
C GLN A 542 -22.56 5.46 -1.72
N ARG A 543 -23.78 5.79 -2.15
CA ARG A 543 -24.08 6.28 -3.53
C ARG A 543 -23.46 7.64 -3.84
N ARG A 544 -23.10 8.42 -2.82
CA ARG A 544 -22.47 9.73 -2.92
C ARG A 544 -21.02 9.72 -2.42
N SER A 545 -20.46 8.52 -2.22
CA SER A 545 -19.08 8.36 -1.77
C SER A 545 -18.09 8.80 -2.86
N ARG A 546 -16.96 9.33 -2.41
CA ARG A 546 -15.83 9.72 -3.25
C ARG A 546 -14.80 8.59 -3.21
N ARG A 547 -14.29 8.21 -4.38
CA ARG A 547 -13.28 7.17 -4.51
C ARG A 547 -11.88 7.76 -4.37
N TYR A 548 -11.02 7.09 -3.61
CA TYR A 548 -9.61 7.40 -3.43
C TYR A 548 -8.80 6.16 -3.79
N ASP A 549 -8.03 6.24 -4.88
CA ASP A 549 -7.18 5.15 -5.32
C ASP A 549 -5.92 5.05 -4.44
N LEU A 550 -5.49 3.83 -4.18
CA LEU A 550 -4.31 3.54 -3.37
C LEU A 550 -3.12 3.29 -4.27
N LYS A 551 -1.97 3.84 -3.89
CA LYS A 551 -0.71 3.41 -4.48
C LYS A 551 -0.38 2.02 -3.96
N VAL A 552 0.04 1.15 -4.85
CA VAL A 552 0.21 -0.28 -4.58
C VAL A 552 1.19 -0.59 -3.43
N ILE A 553 2.25 0.19 -3.26
CA ILE A 553 3.22 -0.02 -2.17
C ILE A 553 2.79 0.62 -0.84
N GLU A 554 1.88 1.59 -0.88
CA GLU A 554 1.45 2.30 0.31
C GLU A 554 0.28 1.56 0.97
N ASN A 555 0.28 1.51 2.29
CA ASN A 555 -0.84 1.04 3.10
C ASN A 555 -1.56 2.20 3.79
N THR A 556 -1.28 3.44 3.40
CA THR A 556 -1.90 4.64 3.98
C THR A 556 -2.47 5.52 2.89
N VAL A 557 -3.57 6.20 3.18
CA VAL A 557 -4.19 7.18 2.27
C VAL A 557 -4.71 8.38 3.04
N ALA A 558 -4.51 9.57 2.46
CA ALA A 558 -5.06 10.81 2.98
C ALA A 558 -6.37 11.15 2.27
N ILE A 559 -7.41 11.42 3.04
CA ILE A 559 -8.73 11.85 2.57
C ILE A 559 -8.93 13.32 2.98
N PRO A 560 -8.78 14.29 2.07
CA PRO A 560 -8.93 15.70 2.40
C PRO A 560 -10.35 16.03 2.86
N LEU A 561 -10.49 16.64 4.05
CA LEU A 561 -11.82 16.99 4.59
C LEU A 561 -12.52 18.06 3.76
N ARG A 562 -11.76 18.93 3.08
CA ARG A 562 -12.29 19.94 2.14
C ARG A 562 -13.07 19.32 0.98
N ASP A 563 -12.83 18.05 0.65
CA ASP A 563 -13.55 17.39 -0.43
C ASP A 563 -15.04 17.29 -0.08
N PHE A 564 -15.42 17.21 1.20
CA PHE A 564 -16.82 17.11 1.61
C PHE A 564 -17.45 18.48 1.97
N ALA A 565 -16.81 19.60 1.62
CA ALA A 565 -17.29 20.95 1.92
C ALA A 565 -18.69 21.26 1.35
N ASP A 566 -19.08 20.56 0.30
CA ASP A 566 -20.33 20.69 -0.43
C ASP A 566 -21.43 19.73 0.05
N SER A 567 -21.13 18.86 1.01
CA SER A 567 -22.06 17.84 1.50
C SER A 567 -23.13 18.47 2.42
N GLN A 568 -24.40 18.12 2.20
CA GLN A 568 -25.53 18.64 2.98
C GLN A 568 -25.40 18.32 4.47
N GLU A 569 -24.83 17.17 4.79
CA GLU A 569 -24.57 16.65 6.13
C GLU A 569 -23.62 17.56 6.94
N VAL A 570 -22.67 18.21 6.25
CA VAL A 570 -21.78 19.21 6.86
C VAL A 570 -22.53 20.52 7.13
N ALA A 571 -23.48 20.90 6.27
CA ALA A 571 -24.28 22.12 6.41
C ALA A 571 -25.39 21.99 7.47
N ASP A 572 -25.98 20.81 7.64
CA ASP A 572 -27.00 20.56 8.65
C ASP A 572 -26.38 20.51 10.06
N ARG A 573 -26.79 21.45 10.91
CA ARG A 573 -26.33 21.57 12.31
C ARG A 573 -27.25 20.87 13.30
N MET A 574 -28.43 20.46 12.88
CA MET A 574 -29.47 19.92 13.76
C MET A 574 -29.28 18.43 14.04
N ARG A 575 -28.58 17.72 13.15
CA ARG A 575 -28.39 16.28 13.23
C ARG A 575 -26.92 15.93 13.39
N GLU A 576 -26.72 14.76 13.96
CA GLU A 576 -25.45 14.07 13.94
C GLU A 576 -25.34 13.28 12.64
N TYR A 577 -24.13 13.26 12.07
CA TYR A 577 -23.84 12.51 10.84
C TYR A 577 -22.57 11.70 10.99
N SER A 578 -22.60 10.45 10.51
CA SER A 578 -21.42 9.61 10.45
C SER A 578 -20.79 9.65 9.06
N LEU A 579 -19.50 9.93 9.00
CA LEU A 579 -18.70 9.72 7.80
C LEU A 579 -18.24 8.26 7.79
N LYS A 580 -18.48 7.56 6.68
CA LYS A 580 -18.19 6.14 6.51
C LYS A 580 -17.17 5.89 5.41
N ILE A 581 -16.55 4.72 5.49
CA ILE A 581 -15.62 4.17 4.52
C ILE A 581 -16.18 2.84 4.02
N TRP A 582 -16.07 2.60 2.72
CA TRP A 582 -16.37 1.33 2.06
C TRP A 582 -15.11 0.79 1.39
N ILE A 583 -14.83 -0.50 1.63
CA ILE A 583 -13.67 -1.20 1.07
C ILE A 583 -14.15 -2.52 0.50
N THR A 584 -13.69 -2.88 -0.71
CA THR A 584 -13.95 -4.18 -1.33
C THR A 584 -12.76 -5.10 -1.08
N ILE A 585 -13.00 -6.24 -0.45
CA ILE A 585 -12.01 -7.28 -0.14
C ILE A 585 -12.59 -8.61 -0.59
N ASN A 586 -11.89 -9.35 -1.45
CA ASN A 586 -12.36 -10.63 -1.99
C ASN A 586 -13.81 -10.54 -2.53
N ASP A 587 -14.06 -9.51 -3.36
CA ASP A 587 -15.37 -9.15 -3.93
C ASP A 587 -16.49 -8.83 -2.92
N LYS A 588 -16.17 -8.81 -1.62
CA LYS A 588 -17.09 -8.41 -0.57
C LYS A 588 -16.82 -6.98 -0.14
N MET A 589 -17.84 -6.15 -0.25
CA MET A 589 -17.79 -4.80 0.28
C MET A 589 -18.06 -4.82 1.80
N ILE A 590 -17.15 -4.22 2.56
CA ILE A 590 -17.29 -3.97 4.00
C ILE A 590 -17.37 -2.46 4.26
N GLU A 591 -18.07 -2.07 5.33
CA GLU A 591 -18.20 -0.66 5.72
C GLU A 591 -17.78 -0.40 7.17
N GLY A 592 -17.27 0.79 7.43
CA GLY A 592 -16.91 1.26 8.76
C GLY A 592 -17.15 2.76 8.94
N ALA A 593 -17.71 3.16 10.08
CA ALA A 593 -17.87 4.56 10.44
C ALA A 593 -16.55 5.10 11.02
N VAL A 594 -15.91 6.02 10.29
CA VAL A 594 -14.60 6.58 10.67
C VAL A 594 -14.72 7.81 11.56
N ALA A 595 -15.77 8.61 11.35
CA ALA A 595 -15.93 9.88 12.05
C ALA A 595 -17.40 10.24 12.27
N ILE A 596 -17.64 11.11 13.24
CA ILE A 596 -18.93 11.69 13.59
C ILE A 596 -18.81 13.21 13.54
N ILE A 597 -19.78 13.85 12.89
CA ILE A 597 -20.02 15.28 12.97
C ILE A 597 -21.16 15.47 13.98
N PRO A 598 -20.88 15.97 15.19
CA PRO A 598 -21.89 16.05 16.24
C PRO A 598 -22.99 17.03 15.86
N ALA A 599 -24.21 16.83 16.35
CA ALA A 599 -25.23 17.85 16.29
C ALA A 599 -24.74 19.11 17.04
N ASN A 600 -24.96 20.29 16.48
CA ASN A 600 -24.72 21.56 17.16
C ASN A 600 -26.02 22.36 17.12
N PRO A 601 -27.06 21.88 17.83
CA PRO A 601 -28.32 22.59 17.88
C PRO A 601 -28.05 23.99 18.44
N PRO A 602 -28.67 25.04 17.88
CA PRO A 602 -28.52 26.38 18.40
C PRO A 602 -28.87 26.36 19.89
N ASP A 603 -27.90 26.71 20.72
CA ASP A 603 -28.05 26.79 22.18
C ASP A 603 -29.40 27.45 22.51
N PRO A 604 -30.34 26.74 23.16
CA PRO A 604 -31.68 27.25 23.43
C PRO A 604 -31.64 28.54 24.25
N SER A 605 -30.57 28.78 25.02
CA SER A 605 -30.37 30.03 25.75
C SER A 605 -30.09 31.24 24.81
N ARG A 606 -29.51 31.00 23.62
CA ARG A 606 -29.34 32.03 22.58
C ARG A 606 -30.65 32.33 21.83
N LEU A 607 -31.56 31.36 21.74
CA LEU A 607 -32.89 31.56 21.17
C LEU A 607 -33.81 32.30 22.17
N ALA A 608 -33.73 31.98 23.46
CA ALA A 608 -34.48 32.68 24.51
C ALA A 608 -34.06 34.15 24.66
N LYS A 609 -32.77 34.48 24.53
CA LYS A 609 -32.30 35.88 24.52
C LYS A 609 -32.73 36.67 23.27
N LYS A 610 -33.00 35.99 22.15
CA LYS A 610 -33.38 36.65 20.89
C LYS A 610 -34.85 37.08 20.84
N GLN A 611 -35.70 36.54 21.73
CA GLN A 611 -37.10 36.95 21.85
C GLN A 611 -37.30 38.13 22.83
N ASN A 612 -36.33 38.41 23.71
CA ASN A 612 -36.42 39.47 24.73
C ASN A 612 -35.42 40.63 24.56
N GLU A 613 -34.53 40.60 23.56
CA GLU A 613 -33.84 41.83 23.15
C GLU A 613 -34.74 42.58 22.17
N PRO A 614 -35.22 43.82 22.47
CA PRO A 614 -35.86 44.64 21.45
C PRO A 614 -34.89 44.70 20.28
N GLU A 615 -35.37 44.34 19.07
CA GLU A 615 -34.60 44.35 17.84
C GLU A 615 -33.64 45.54 17.88
N ARG A 616 -32.34 45.29 18.04
CA ARG A 616 -31.34 46.36 18.00
C ARG A 616 -31.38 46.92 16.58
N LEU A 617 -32.22 47.93 16.41
CA LEU A 617 -32.49 48.65 15.16
C LEU A 617 -31.24 49.36 14.61
N PHE A 618 -30.17 49.43 15.42
CA PHE A 618 -28.91 50.08 15.08
C PHE A 618 -28.01 49.18 14.20
N VAL A 619 -27.47 49.76 13.14
CA VAL A 619 -26.44 49.18 12.29
C VAL A 619 -25.14 49.14 13.06
N ASN A 620 -24.66 47.94 13.38
CA ASN A 620 -23.31 47.75 13.89
C ASN A 620 -22.27 48.14 12.82
N LEU A 621 -21.80 49.38 12.86
CA LEU A 621 -20.82 49.94 11.93
C LEU A 621 -19.44 49.26 12.06
N ALA A 622 -19.05 48.85 13.27
CA ALA A 622 -17.76 48.19 13.51
C ALA A 622 -17.66 46.82 12.79
N GLY A 623 -18.78 46.12 12.64
CA GLY A 623 -18.86 44.85 11.89
C GLY A 623 -18.87 44.98 10.36
N VAL A 624 -18.70 46.20 9.82
CA VAL A 624 -18.74 46.45 8.38
C VAL A 624 -17.33 46.59 7.81
N SER A 625 -16.89 45.58 7.07
CA SER A 625 -15.61 45.60 6.35
C SER A 625 -15.62 46.70 5.27
N VAL A 626 -14.81 47.72 5.49
CA VAL A 626 -14.62 48.87 4.59
C VAL A 626 -14.18 48.46 3.18
N PRO A 627 -13.18 47.57 2.97
CA PRO A 627 -12.80 47.11 1.63
C PRO A 627 -13.96 46.44 0.88
N ARG A 628 -14.76 45.61 1.57
CA ARG A 628 -15.92 44.93 0.97
C ARG A 628 -17.00 45.94 0.58
N LEU A 629 -17.25 46.95 1.42
CA LEU A 629 -18.20 48.02 1.14
C LEU A 629 -17.75 48.90 -0.04
N CYS A 630 -16.46 49.22 -0.14
CA CYS A 630 -15.89 49.87 -1.33
C CYS A 630 -16.07 49.03 -2.60
N GLY A 631 -15.94 47.70 -2.50
CA GLY A 631 -16.22 46.78 -3.60
C GLY A 631 -17.67 46.87 -4.08
N VAL A 632 -18.63 46.95 -3.16
CA VAL A 632 -20.06 47.15 -3.48
C VAL A 632 -20.28 48.49 -4.20
N LEU A 633 -19.76 49.60 -3.65
CA LEU A 633 -19.85 50.91 -4.31
C LEU A 633 -19.20 50.92 -5.69
N THR A 634 -18.14 50.12 -5.90
CA THR A 634 -17.51 49.99 -7.22
C THR A 634 -18.41 49.33 -8.24
N LYS A 635 -19.13 48.28 -7.83
CA LYS A 635 -20.12 47.61 -8.68
C LYS A 635 -21.29 48.54 -8.99
N LEU A 636 -21.85 49.22 -7.98
CA LEU A 636 -22.93 50.19 -8.18
C LEU A 636 -22.51 51.31 -9.13
N ARG A 637 -21.30 51.88 -8.98
CA ARG A 637 -20.78 52.91 -9.89
C ARG A 637 -20.75 52.49 -11.37
N LYS A 638 -20.57 51.19 -11.65
CA LYS A 638 -20.52 50.68 -13.03
C LYS A 638 -21.92 50.62 -13.66
N VAL A 639 -22.97 50.49 -12.87
CA VAL A 639 -24.36 50.34 -13.34
C VAL A 639 -25.19 51.61 -13.16
N THR A 640 -24.68 52.62 -12.44
CA THR A 640 -25.33 53.93 -12.28
C THR A 640 -24.81 54.95 -13.28
N HIS A 641 -25.68 55.82 -13.76
CA HIS A 641 -25.35 56.98 -14.61
C HIS A 641 -25.73 58.30 -13.93
N GLY A 642 -25.32 59.43 -14.51
CA GLY A 642 -25.74 60.76 -14.07
C GLY A 642 -25.32 61.14 -12.63
N PRO A 643 -26.16 61.94 -11.93
CA PRO A 643 -25.85 62.47 -10.59
C PRO A 643 -25.53 61.39 -9.55
N LEU A 644 -26.18 60.23 -9.61
CA LEU A 644 -25.95 59.13 -8.68
C LEU A 644 -24.55 58.52 -8.82
N ARG A 645 -24.04 58.42 -10.06
CA ARG A 645 -22.66 57.97 -10.33
C ARG A 645 -21.64 58.93 -9.72
N LEU A 646 -21.93 60.24 -9.76
CA LEU A 646 -21.07 61.28 -9.18
C LEU A 646 -21.07 61.21 -7.65
N LEU A 647 -22.24 61.05 -7.01
CA LEU A 647 -22.34 60.81 -5.56
C LEU A 647 -21.51 59.61 -5.10
N ILE A 648 -21.60 58.49 -5.81
CA ILE A 648 -20.80 57.29 -5.51
C ILE A 648 -19.31 57.59 -5.67
N LYS A 649 -18.91 58.35 -6.70
CA LYS A 649 -17.51 58.79 -6.86
C LYS A 649 -17.07 59.70 -5.71
N GLU A 650 -17.88 60.65 -5.28
CA GLU A 650 -17.56 61.57 -4.17
C GLU A 650 -17.34 60.82 -2.86
N VAL A 651 -18.25 59.92 -2.47
CA VAL A 651 -18.13 59.13 -1.23
C VAL A 651 -16.90 58.22 -1.27
N ARG A 652 -16.62 57.58 -2.42
CA ARG A 652 -15.38 56.79 -2.60
C ARG A 652 -14.12 57.65 -2.58
N HIS A 653 -14.15 58.82 -3.19
CA HIS A 653 -13.00 59.72 -3.22
C HIS A 653 -12.66 60.24 -1.82
N LYS A 654 -13.68 60.57 -1.01
CA LYS A 654 -13.50 60.92 0.41
C LYS A 654 -12.80 59.79 1.18
N TYR A 655 -13.10 58.53 0.90
CA TYR A 655 -12.39 57.39 1.49
C TYR A 655 -10.91 57.35 1.09
N PHE A 656 -10.59 57.40 -0.20
CA PHE A 656 -9.20 57.32 -0.67
C PHE A 656 -8.35 58.51 -0.24
N LYS A 657 -8.88 59.73 -0.31
CA LYS A 657 -8.18 60.96 0.09
C LYS A 657 -7.91 60.99 1.60
N ARG A 658 -8.81 60.44 2.42
CA ARG A 658 -8.67 60.37 3.88
C ARG A 658 -7.78 59.21 4.35
N ARG A 659 -7.75 58.07 3.63
CA ARG A 659 -6.82 56.96 3.91
C ARG A 659 -5.36 57.41 3.84
N ARG A 660 -5.03 58.31 2.91
CA ARG A 660 -3.68 58.91 2.79
C ARG A 660 -3.29 59.86 3.94
N ARG A 661 -4.25 60.31 4.76
CA ARG A 661 -4.02 61.31 5.83
C ARG A 661 -4.18 60.74 7.26
N HIS A 662 -4.27 59.42 7.42
CA HIS A 662 -4.28 58.68 8.72
C HIS A 662 -5.24 59.16 9.84
N ARG A 663 -6.20 60.07 9.61
CA ARG A 663 -6.95 60.74 10.70
C ARG A 663 -8.48 60.64 10.67
N ALA A 664 -9.09 59.76 9.87
CA ALA A 664 -10.56 59.66 9.85
C ALA A 664 -11.07 58.34 10.44
N LYS A 665 -12.08 58.44 11.31
CA LYS A 665 -12.85 57.29 11.79
C LYS A 665 -13.52 56.58 10.60
N PRO A 666 -13.29 55.27 10.40
CA PRO A 666 -13.92 54.48 9.32
C PRO A 666 -15.45 54.56 9.30
N GLU A 667 -16.05 54.80 10.46
CA GLU A 667 -17.49 54.92 10.70
C GLU A 667 -18.18 55.92 9.77
N GLU A 668 -17.61 57.11 9.59
CA GLU A 668 -18.24 58.16 8.77
C GLU A 668 -18.32 57.74 7.29
N PHE A 669 -17.30 57.04 6.80
CA PHE A 669 -17.35 56.47 5.45
C PHE A 669 -18.40 55.36 5.37
N ILE A 670 -18.45 54.47 6.36
CA ILE A 670 -19.41 53.35 6.38
C ILE A 670 -20.85 53.88 6.39
N LYS A 671 -21.15 54.89 7.22
CA LYS A 671 -22.46 55.57 7.26
C LYS A 671 -22.83 56.13 5.89
N GLN A 672 -21.97 56.99 5.32
CA GLN A 672 -22.24 57.60 4.01
C GLN A 672 -22.38 56.55 2.90
N ALA A 673 -21.55 55.50 2.90
CA ALA A 673 -21.59 54.45 1.90
C ALA A 673 -22.87 53.60 1.99
N LEU A 674 -23.32 53.24 3.20
CA LEU A 674 -24.58 52.52 3.39
C LEU A 674 -25.78 53.39 3.01
N CYS A 675 -25.78 54.68 3.37
CA CYS A 675 -26.85 55.62 2.97
C CYS A 675 -26.89 55.84 1.45
N VAL A 676 -25.73 55.87 0.76
CA VAL A 676 -25.70 55.91 -0.72
C VAL A 676 -26.29 54.65 -1.33
N ILE A 677 -26.05 53.47 -0.75
CA ILE A 677 -26.65 52.21 -1.21
C ILE A 677 -28.16 52.25 -1.00
N ALA A 678 -28.64 52.74 0.14
CA ALA A 678 -30.06 52.86 0.43
C ALA A 678 -30.74 53.83 -0.54
N PHE A 679 -30.12 54.98 -0.78
CA PHE A 679 -30.61 55.99 -1.71
C PHE A 679 -30.61 55.51 -3.16
N TYR A 680 -29.65 54.66 -3.54
CA TYR A 680 -29.66 53.99 -4.85
C TYR A 680 -30.93 53.15 -5.04
N PHE A 681 -31.37 52.41 -4.02
CA PHE A 681 -32.61 51.65 -4.11
C PHE A 681 -33.84 52.55 -4.12
N GLU A 682 -33.87 53.59 -3.30
CA GLU A 682 -34.97 54.57 -3.27
C GLU A 682 -35.26 55.20 -4.64
N ILE A 683 -34.22 55.55 -5.42
CA ILE A 683 -34.41 56.15 -6.76
C ILE A 683 -34.80 55.11 -7.83
N ASN A 684 -34.45 53.83 -7.63
CA ASN A 684 -34.62 52.79 -8.65
C ASN A 684 -35.78 51.82 -8.37
N GLU A 685 -36.45 51.92 -7.22
CA GLU A 685 -37.64 51.12 -6.88
C GLU A 685 -38.73 51.22 -7.96
N ASP A 686 -38.92 52.40 -8.57
CA ASP A 686 -39.93 52.64 -9.59
C ASP A 686 -39.58 52.07 -10.99
N ARG A 687 -38.33 51.66 -11.23
CA ARG A 687 -37.86 51.31 -12.58
C ARG A 687 -38.02 49.84 -12.96
N GLY A 688 -38.54 48.99 -12.07
CA GLY A 688 -38.92 47.60 -12.37
C GLY A 688 -37.83 46.67 -12.94
N HIS A 689 -36.57 47.12 -13.03
CA HIS A 689 -35.50 46.34 -13.63
C HIS A 689 -34.91 45.34 -12.63
N LYS A 690 -34.68 44.10 -13.10
CA LYS A 690 -33.87 43.08 -12.40
C LYS A 690 -32.41 43.57 -12.29
N ILE A 691 -32.15 44.41 -11.30
CA ILE A 691 -30.79 44.90 -11.01
C ILE A 691 -29.97 43.71 -10.50
N VAL A 692 -28.81 43.46 -11.11
CA VAL A 692 -27.74 42.62 -10.52
C VAL A 692 -27.21 43.34 -9.28
N GLY A 693 -27.96 43.20 -8.18
CA GLY A 693 -27.80 44.00 -6.97
C GLY A 693 -26.72 43.47 -6.03
N PRO A 694 -26.30 44.28 -5.06
CA PRO A 694 -25.51 43.80 -3.93
C PRO A 694 -26.25 42.67 -3.18
N LYS A 695 -25.49 41.72 -2.60
CA LYS A 695 -26.04 40.62 -1.78
C LYS A 695 -27.07 41.16 -0.76
N LYS A 696 -28.18 40.45 -0.53
CA LYS A 696 -29.28 40.79 0.41
C LYS A 696 -28.81 41.46 1.71
N ARG A 697 -27.76 40.91 2.34
CA ARG A 697 -27.16 41.47 3.57
C ARG A 697 -26.78 42.96 3.51
N TRP A 698 -26.39 43.47 2.35
CA TRP A 698 -26.02 44.88 2.17
C TRP A 698 -27.23 45.76 1.98
N ILE A 699 -28.30 45.23 1.38
CA ILE A 699 -29.60 45.87 1.25
C ILE A 699 -30.19 46.07 2.65
N ASP A 700 -30.24 45.01 3.46
CA ASP A 700 -30.74 45.08 4.83
C ASP A 700 -29.96 46.08 5.71
N ARG A 701 -28.62 46.11 5.56
CA ARG A 701 -27.77 47.09 6.26
C ARG A 701 -28.00 48.52 5.76
N ALA A 702 -28.25 48.69 4.47
CA ALA A 702 -28.54 50.00 3.89
C ALA A 702 -29.90 50.54 4.35
N HIS A 703 -30.95 49.71 4.38
CA HIS A 703 -32.26 50.13 4.90
C HIS A 703 -32.19 50.54 6.37
N ARG A 704 -31.50 49.74 7.20
CA ARG A 704 -31.28 50.14 8.60
C ARG A 704 -30.50 51.46 8.70
N ALA A 705 -29.44 51.64 7.91
CA ALA A 705 -28.66 52.87 7.90
C ALA A 705 -29.47 54.09 7.44
N ARG A 706 -30.43 53.92 6.51
CA ARG A 706 -31.37 54.98 6.10
C ARG A 706 -32.22 55.46 7.27
N ASN A 707 -32.72 54.54 8.07
CA ASN A 707 -33.58 54.85 9.21
C ASN A 707 -32.77 55.42 10.39
N GLU A 708 -31.56 54.93 10.59
CA GLU A 708 -30.68 55.35 11.68
C GLU A 708 -29.97 56.68 11.42
N PHE A 709 -29.67 57.02 10.17
CA PHE A 709 -28.93 58.23 9.78
C PHE A 709 -29.71 59.12 8.79
N PRO A 710 -30.90 59.63 9.17
CA PRO A 710 -31.74 60.45 8.30
C PRO A 710 -31.05 61.76 7.88
N GLU A 711 -30.16 62.31 8.71
CA GLU A 711 -29.37 63.49 8.39
C GLU A 711 -28.36 63.23 7.26
N VAL A 712 -27.84 62.01 7.16
CA VAL A 712 -26.93 61.61 6.07
C VAL A 712 -27.72 61.41 4.78
N ILE A 713 -28.87 60.73 4.84
CA ILE A 713 -29.68 60.49 3.64
C ILE A 713 -30.23 61.80 3.06
N ASN A 714 -30.66 62.74 3.91
CA ASN A 714 -31.15 64.05 3.46
C ASN A 714 -30.04 64.89 2.82
N ARG A 715 -28.81 64.86 3.36
CA ARG A 715 -27.66 65.51 2.71
C ARG A 715 -27.35 64.90 1.34
N LEU A 716 -27.49 63.58 1.19
CA LEU A 716 -27.31 62.91 -0.09
C LEU A 716 -28.39 63.28 -1.11
N ARG A 717 -29.65 63.41 -0.68
CA ARG A 717 -30.78 63.89 -1.51
C ARG A 717 -30.54 65.31 -2.02
N ASN A 718 -30.20 66.23 -1.13
CA ASN A 718 -29.92 67.62 -1.52
C ASN A 718 -28.76 67.68 -2.52
N ARG A 719 -27.68 66.94 -2.23
CA ARG A 719 -26.52 66.86 -3.13
C ARG A 719 -26.86 66.22 -4.48
N TYR A 720 -27.78 65.25 -4.51
CA TYR A 720 -28.27 64.66 -5.75
C TYR A 720 -28.99 65.68 -6.62
N GLU A 721 -29.90 66.47 -6.04
CA GLU A 721 -30.64 67.51 -6.76
C GLU A 721 -29.71 68.63 -7.25
N GLU A 722 -28.72 69.06 -6.45
CA GLU A 722 -27.68 70.00 -6.89
C GLU A 722 -26.95 69.50 -8.14
N LEU A 723 -26.52 68.23 -8.13
CA LEU A 723 -25.81 67.60 -9.24
C LEU A 723 -26.72 67.40 -10.47
N LYS A 724 -28.03 67.25 -10.26
CA LYS A 724 -29.03 67.12 -11.33
C LYS A 724 -29.26 68.44 -12.04
N VAL A 725 -29.38 69.54 -11.29
CA VAL A 725 -29.52 70.91 -11.82
C VAL A 725 -28.21 71.39 -12.47
N GLY A 726 -27.06 71.12 -11.85
CA GLY A 726 -25.75 71.50 -12.39
C GLY A 726 -25.41 70.84 -13.73
N ASN A 727 -25.91 69.64 -13.98
CA ASN A 727 -25.77 68.96 -15.28
C ASN A 727 -26.68 69.54 -16.38
N ALA A 728 -27.76 70.25 -16.04
CA ALA A 728 -28.63 70.90 -17.02
C ALA A 728 -27.97 72.15 -17.66
N TYR A 729 -27.02 72.77 -16.97
CA TYR A 729 -26.26 73.93 -17.46
C TYR A 729 -24.87 73.57 -18.04
N GLY A 730 -24.45 72.31 -17.94
CA GLY A 730 -23.12 71.81 -18.36
C GLY A 730 -23.09 71.14 -19.75
N GLY A 731 -24.09 71.38 -20.60
CA GLY A 731 -24.23 70.75 -21.93
C GLY A 731 -23.14 71.07 -22.96
N CYS A 732 -22.04 71.73 -22.58
CA CYS A 732 -20.97 72.14 -23.51
C CYS A 732 -19.65 71.34 -23.39
N CYS A 733 -19.54 70.35 -22.49
CA CYS A 733 -18.25 69.69 -22.22
C CYS A 733 -18.12 68.23 -22.74
N ASN A 734 -19.03 67.74 -23.58
CA ASN A 734 -18.93 66.39 -24.15
C ASN A 734 -18.05 66.25 -25.41
N MET A 735 -17.26 67.26 -25.80
CA MET A 735 -16.37 67.15 -26.98
C MET A 735 -14.97 66.54 -26.72
N ARG A 736 -14.63 66.07 -25.50
CA ARG A 736 -13.27 65.54 -25.22
C ARG A 736 -13.13 64.02 -25.11
N ASP A 737 -14.21 63.25 -25.01
CA ASP A 737 -14.12 61.78 -24.88
C ASP A 737 -14.29 61.02 -26.21
N GLU A 738 -14.61 61.69 -27.34
CA GLU A 738 -14.64 61.06 -28.68
C GLU A 738 -13.32 61.21 -29.48
N ALA A 739 -12.40 62.09 -29.08
CA ALA A 739 -11.11 62.28 -29.75
C ALA A 739 -10.00 61.29 -29.28
N GLN A 740 -10.34 60.27 -28.49
CA GLN A 740 -9.41 59.21 -28.06
C GLN A 740 -9.84 57.80 -28.52
N LYS A 741 -10.76 57.74 -29.50
CA LYS A 741 -11.20 56.49 -30.16
C LYS A 741 -11.20 56.56 -31.69
N GLN A 742 -10.34 57.42 -32.23
CA GLN A 742 -9.64 57.23 -33.51
C GLN A 742 -8.14 57.26 -33.19
#